data_AF-A0A7J6MKZ3-F1
#
_entry.id   AF-A0A7J6MKZ3-F1
#
_cell.length_a   1.000
_cell.length_b   1.000
_cell.length_c   1.000
_cell.angle_alpha   90.00
_cell.angle_beta   90.00
_cell.angle_gamma   90.00
#
_symmetry.space_group_name_H-M   'P 1'
#
loop_
_entity.id
_entity.type
_entity.pdbx_description
1 polymer ?
#
loop_
_entity_poly.entity_id
_entity_poly.type
_entity_poly.pdbx_seq_one_letter_code
_entity_poly.pdbx_strand_id
1 'polypeptide(L)'
;MSTLFSVLLPLYILLVVVDAGQVADAKLVEYTPCSPVVGILAPLALYGGNLFVPPNDAAIPEYVVKFLRSAAVQVVVLHEEDPDLESVLSRLSGVYFPGASVDVDFDQPYEQAALRIYNYAKKRHSENDPFPLIGVGRGYHLLAALAAGTPDVISKDPRNAKNALLTLQIVDDGGDMLGSLPLNVKEILQTKPVTHNDQMYGVLPEMWERFPGLNEQFLMTSTSKDPVSGKIFSATIESRPGKAPMYGIEWHPETIPYLWDPDKVPASAKTPESLRVSSEVGLFINRLFSDKLNRFETMHNYFVHRMSVLFNILHRLCTLLVTVGAARLDDDTFDDYTPWSPVVGILVHPFVHNGTRLAGGFIPEHIPRFLESAGVQVAVLHEKEPHLESLLPLLSGVYFPDGVLDIDLNQPYEQAALKIYNYAKKRHSENDSFPLIGICQGHQLLAALAAGTPDAISKNAYKSTNVSLPLQFVEDGGKMLGSLPADLKKILQTKPITYNNHDHGIPPEMWERFPGLNEQFMMTSTSEDPVSGRIFSATMESRPGKAPMYGIQFHSETVPYAWSPLVKSALVKTHESLRITTEISLFINSLFHDKPSRFGDIGQLQGLLVETYDLRCAVDTGAAEGRCFHHIPDPTLLGINLPFANLLDITMRESDAFIPEYMVKFLESTGSQVVPIHEKDPDLESVLSRLSGVYLPDGVLDIDFDQPYEQAALRIYNYAKKRHSENDPFPLIGVGRGYHLLAALAAGTPDVISKDPRNTPNVALPLRIVDDGGDMLGSLPLNVKEILQTKAVRHNDQMYGVLPEMWERFPGLNEQFLMTSTTKDPVSGKIFSATMESRSGKAPMYGIEWHPGTVPYVWIPGYESILMKTRQLFQVTSAFGLFFNMLFISKPNRFEHVESLGAALVQNYKKTCEPLALAQGACTYLVPYPGQSGIQAHRKRTTFRERATKTIRDLFSRH
;
A
#
# COMPACT_ATOMS: atom_id res chain seq x y z
N MET A 1 27.95 62.99 -22.89
CA MET A 1 28.13 62.31 -21.59
C MET A 1 27.48 63.07 -20.43
N SER A 2 27.62 64.40 -20.31
CA SER A 2 26.93 65.17 -19.25
C SER A 2 25.41 65.13 -19.33
N THR A 3 24.84 65.10 -20.55
CA THR A 3 23.38 64.98 -20.79
C THR A 3 22.81 63.58 -20.48
N LEU A 4 23.65 62.54 -20.50
CA LEU A 4 23.22 61.18 -20.12
C LEU A 4 23.19 61.03 -18.59
N PHE A 5 24.17 61.65 -17.91
CA PHE A 5 24.29 61.63 -16.45
C PHE A 5 23.20 62.47 -15.76
N SER A 6 22.79 63.59 -16.35
CA SER A 6 21.73 64.45 -15.81
C SER A 6 20.33 63.85 -15.89
N VAL A 7 20.12 62.82 -16.72
CA VAL A 7 18.82 62.14 -16.88
C VAL A 7 18.78 60.81 -16.12
N LEU A 8 19.90 60.08 -16.05
CA LEU A 8 19.93 58.75 -15.43
C LEU A 8 20.09 58.80 -13.90
N LEU A 9 20.78 59.80 -13.35
CA LEU A 9 20.98 59.90 -11.91
C LEU A 9 19.70 60.24 -11.12
N PRO A 10 18.82 61.16 -11.59
CA PRO A 10 17.53 61.39 -10.93
C PRO A 10 16.60 60.19 -11.05
N LEU A 11 16.62 59.45 -12.17
CA LEU A 11 15.83 58.23 -12.36
C LEU A 11 16.26 57.10 -11.42
N TYR A 12 17.57 56.96 -11.21
CA TYR A 12 18.15 55.98 -10.29
C TYR A 12 17.83 56.32 -8.83
N ILE A 13 17.90 57.60 -8.45
CA ILE A 13 17.53 58.04 -7.11
C ILE A 13 16.01 57.90 -6.88
N LEU A 14 15.18 58.16 -7.89
CA LEU A 14 13.73 57.94 -7.80
C LEU A 14 13.39 56.45 -7.63
N LEU A 15 14.08 55.56 -8.35
CA LEU A 15 13.92 54.11 -8.22
C LEU A 15 14.33 53.61 -6.83
N VAL A 16 15.46 54.09 -6.30
CA VAL A 16 15.97 53.68 -4.97
C VAL A 16 15.09 54.23 -3.83
N VAL A 17 14.52 55.43 -3.98
CA VAL A 17 13.61 56.02 -2.97
C VAL A 17 12.22 55.39 -3.01
N VAL A 18 11.74 54.95 -4.19
CA VAL A 18 10.50 54.16 -4.30
C VAL A 18 10.67 52.76 -3.70
N ASP A 19 11.84 52.14 -3.87
CA ASP A 19 12.19 50.85 -3.26
C ASP A 19 12.27 50.97 -1.72
N ALA A 20 12.95 51.99 -1.20
CA ALA A 20 13.09 52.21 0.24
C ALA A 20 11.77 52.61 0.93
N GLY A 21 10.87 53.29 0.21
CA GLY A 21 9.55 53.69 0.71
C GLY A 21 8.52 52.56 0.77
N GLN A 22 8.69 51.49 -0.02
CA GLN A 22 7.78 50.33 -0.03
C GLN A 22 8.20 49.20 0.91
N VAL A 23 9.47 49.16 1.33
CA VAL A 23 9.98 48.15 2.28
C VAL A 23 9.56 48.46 3.73
N ALA A 24 9.16 49.69 4.05
CA ALA A 24 8.87 50.11 5.43
C ALA A 24 7.46 49.77 5.95
N ASP A 25 6.50 49.41 5.09
CA ASP A 25 5.10 49.14 5.49
C ASP A 25 4.58 47.74 5.11
N ALA A 26 5.45 46.86 4.60
CA ALA A 26 5.13 45.44 4.44
C ALA A 26 5.21 44.73 5.80
N LYS A 27 4.15 44.84 6.60
CA LYS A 27 3.86 43.84 7.63
C LYS A 27 3.94 42.46 6.98
N LEU A 28 4.84 41.61 7.49
CA LEU A 28 4.97 40.18 7.16
C LEU A 28 3.60 39.55 6.91
N VAL A 29 3.24 39.38 5.64
CA VAL A 29 2.17 38.49 5.21
C VAL A 29 2.81 37.11 5.07
N GLU A 30 2.31 36.16 5.84
CA GLU A 30 2.78 34.77 5.88
C GLU A 30 2.82 34.15 4.48
N TYR A 31 4.02 33.80 4.01
CA TYR A 31 4.20 32.90 2.87
C TYR A 31 3.67 31.51 3.24
N THR A 32 2.59 31.05 2.61
CA THR A 32 2.30 29.61 2.52
C THR A 32 1.68 29.28 1.17
N PRO A 33 2.45 28.72 0.20
CA PRO A 33 1.83 28.09 -0.95
C PRO A 33 1.06 26.86 -0.42
N CYS A 34 -0.26 26.95 -0.40
CA CYS A 34 -1.09 25.78 -0.15
C CYS A 34 -0.84 24.78 -1.29
N SER A 35 -0.64 23.50 -1.00
CA SER A 35 -0.61 22.51 -2.08
C SER A 35 -1.90 22.50 -2.89
N PRO A 36 -1.83 22.33 -4.21
CA PRO A 36 -3.01 22.29 -5.05
C PRO A 36 -3.88 21.07 -4.71
N VAL A 37 -5.20 21.24 -4.79
CA VAL A 37 -6.19 20.17 -4.66
C VAL A 37 -6.73 19.82 -6.04
N VAL A 38 -6.52 18.59 -6.49
CA VAL A 38 -6.79 18.14 -7.85
C VAL A 38 -7.84 17.04 -7.84
N GLY A 39 -8.83 17.15 -8.73
CA GLY A 39 -9.82 16.11 -8.93
C GLY A 39 -9.25 14.98 -9.79
N ILE A 40 -9.48 13.73 -9.42
CA ILE A 40 -9.23 12.56 -10.28
C ILE A 40 -10.59 11.99 -10.68
N LEU A 41 -10.92 12.01 -11.97
CA LEU A 41 -12.13 11.34 -12.45
C LEU A 41 -11.91 9.83 -12.42
N ALA A 42 -12.60 9.16 -11.49
CA ALA A 42 -12.49 7.72 -11.30
C ALA A 42 -13.38 6.98 -12.31
N PRO A 43 -12.83 6.05 -13.10
CA PRO A 43 -13.67 5.16 -13.89
C PRO A 43 -14.41 4.18 -12.99
N LEU A 44 -15.62 3.77 -13.39
CA LEU A 44 -16.26 2.58 -12.85
C LEU A 44 -15.27 1.41 -12.88
N ALA A 45 -15.20 0.65 -11.78
CA ALA A 45 -14.35 -0.52 -11.73
C ALA A 45 -14.88 -1.59 -12.70
N LEU A 46 -14.28 -1.66 -13.88
CA LEU A 46 -14.60 -2.66 -14.87
C LEU A 46 -14.00 -4.01 -14.46
N TYR A 47 -14.86 -5.02 -14.41
CA TYR A 47 -14.55 -6.41 -14.06
C TYR A 47 -13.45 -6.97 -14.96
N GLY A 48 -12.21 -7.02 -14.46
CA GLY A 48 -11.05 -7.49 -15.22
C GLY A 48 -9.94 -8.03 -14.31
N GLY A 49 -10.13 -9.27 -13.83
CA GLY A 49 -9.10 -10.06 -13.13
C GLY A 49 -9.10 -9.91 -11.60
N ASN A 50 -9.50 -10.97 -10.90
CA ASN A 50 -9.33 -11.29 -9.46
C ASN A 50 -9.47 -10.21 -8.36
N LEU A 51 -9.75 -8.94 -8.67
CA LEU A 51 -10.09 -7.90 -7.70
C LEU A 51 -11.61 -7.78 -7.57
N PHE A 52 -12.12 -7.99 -6.36
CA PHE A 52 -13.50 -7.69 -6.00
C PHE A 52 -13.64 -6.20 -5.71
N VAL A 53 -14.08 -5.43 -6.70
CA VAL A 53 -14.61 -4.07 -6.47
C VAL A 53 -16.15 -4.16 -6.51
N PRO A 54 -16.88 -3.58 -5.55
CA PRO A 54 -18.34 -3.61 -5.57
C PRO A 54 -18.91 -3.05 -6.89
N PRO A 55 -20.02 -3.60 -7.42
CA PRO A 55 -20.69 -3.00 -8.56
C PRO A 55 -21.09 -1.56 -8.22
N ASN A 56 -20.80 -0.62 -9.12
CA ASN A 56 -21.03 0.83 -8.99
C ASN A 56 -19.99 1.61 -8.16
N ASP A 57 -18.91 0.99 -7.71
CA ASP A 57 -17.80 1.73 -7.10
C ASP A 57 -16.81 2.18 -8.18
N ALA A 58 -16.48 3.47 -8.18
CA ALA A 58 -15.40 4.02 -8.99
C ALA A 58 -14.05 3.76 -8.30
N ALA A 59 -13.08 3.24 -9.04
CA ALA A 59 -11.77 2.86 -8.48
C ALA A 59 -10.65 3.67 -9.14
N ILE A 60 -9.71 4.16 -8.33
CA ILE A 60 -8.48 4.78 -8.80
C ILE A 60 -7.31 3.90 -8.34
N PRO A 61 -6.37 3.55 -9.23
CA PRO A 61 -5.17 2.84 -8.82
C PRO A 61 -4.34 3.64 -7.81
N GLU A 62 -3.88 3.00 -6.74
CA GLU A 62 -3.14 3.68 -5.67
C GLU A 62 -1.86 4.36 -6.17
N TYR A 63 -1.18 3.79 -7.18
CA TYR A 63 0.04 4.36 -7.76
C TYR A 63 -0.17 5.78 -8.33
N VAL A 64 -1.36 6.10 -8.84
CA VAL A 64 -1.70 7.46 -9.33
C VAL A 64 -1.74 8.44 -8.15
N VAL A 65 -2.36 8.02 -7.04
CA VAL A 65 -2.45 8.83 -5.82
C VAL A 65 -1.08 9.03 -5.19
N LYS A 66 -0.26 7.97 -5.13
CA LYS A 66 1.14 8.02 -4.66
C LYS A 66 1.96 9.00 -5.48
N PHE A 67 1.85 8.95 -6.81
CA PHE A 67 2.54 9.83 -7.75
C PHE A 67 2.16 11.30 -7.60
N LEU A 68 0.87 11.63 -7.52
CA LEU A 68 0.46 13.03 -7.32
C LEU A 68 0.88 13.55 -5.94
N ARG A 69 0.76 12.71 -4.89
CA ARG A 69 1.17 13.09 -3.53
C ARG A 69 2.69 13.29 -3.40
N SER A 70 3.53 12.57 -4.14
CA SER A 70 4.99 12.78 -4.09
C SER A 70 5.39 14.15 -4.64
N ALA A 71 4.58 14.73 -5.52
CA ALA A 71 4.70 16.10 -5.98
C ALA A 71 3.96 17.11 -5.07
N ALA A 72 3.56 16.73 -3.86
CA ALA A 72 2.75 17.54 -2.95
C ALA A 72 1.44 18.05 -3.58
N VAL A 73 0.77 17.22 -4.38
CA VAL A 73 -0.59 17.47 -4.88
C VAL A 73 -1.58 16.71 -4.00
N GLN A 74 -2.60 17.41 -3.49
CA GLN A 74 -3.73 16.76 -2.81
C GLN A 74 -4.75 16.28 -3.84
N VAL A 75 -5.38 15.14 -3.58
CA VAL A 75 -6.29 14.50 -4.52
C VAL A 75 -7.69 14.37 -3.93
N VAL A 76 -8.69 14.64 -4.77
CA VAL A 76 -10.11 14.39 -4.49
C VAL A 76 -10.63 13.48 -5.58
N VAL A 77 -11.36 12.44 -5.20
CA VAL A 77 -11.97 11.52 -6.16
C VAL A 77 -13.24 12.16 -6.70
N LEU A 78 -13.38 12.21 -8.03
CA LEU A 78 -14.58 12.64 -8.72
C LEU A 78 -15.31 11.41 -9.27
N HIS A 79 -16.61 11.36 -9.03
CA HIS A 79 -17.49 10.32 -9.56
C HIS A 79 -18.16 10.82 -10.85
N GLU A 80 -18.33 9.92 -11.82
CA GLU A 80 -18.95 10.26 -13.11
C GLU A 80 -20.42 10.73 -12.99
N GLU A 81 -21.14 10.21 -11.99
CA GLU A 81 -22.53 10.57 -11.69
C GLU A 81 -22.68 11.74 -10.71
N ASP A 82 -21.62 12.49 -10.39
CA ASP A 82 -21.70 13.60 -9.43
C ASP A 82 -22.73 14.67 -9.90
N PRO A 83 -23.87 14.84 -9.19
CA PRO A 83 -24.92 15.75 -9.62
C PRO A 83 -24.47 17.22 -9.54
N ASP A 84 -23.53 17.53 -8.65
CA ASP A 84 -23.02 18.87 -8.38
C ASP A 84 -21.60 19.08 -8.91
N LEU A 85 -21.21 18.35 -9.97
CA LEU A 85 -19.86 18.34 -10.53
C LEU A 85 -19.26 19.75 -10.73
N GLU A 86 -19.99 20.73 -11.26
CA GLU A 86 -19.46 22.10 -11.43
C GLU A 86 -19.13 22.79 -10.09
N SER A 87 -19.94 22.56 -9.05
CA SER A 87 -19.70 23.09 -7.71
C SER A 87 -18.43 22.49 -7.12
N VAL A 88 -18.21 21.18 -7.29
CA VAL A 88 -16.99 20.51 -6.86
C VAL A 88 -15.78 21.04 -7.64
N LEU A 89 -15.87 21.11 -8.98
CA LEU A 89 -14.80 21.63 -9.85
C LEU A 89 -14.42 23.07 -9.51
N SER A 90 -15.36 23.92 -9.07
CA SER A 90 -15.08 25.31 -8.67
C SER A 90 -14.08 25.41 -7.50
N ARG A 91 -14.01 24.38 -6.66
CA ARG A 91 -13.14 24.29 -5.47
C ARG A 91 -11.80 23.60 -5.77
N LEU A 92 -11.64 23.07 -6.97
CA LEU A 92 -10.43 22.36 -7.38
C LEU A 92 -9.47 23.28 -8.14
N SER A 93 -8.19 22.90 -8.12
CA SER A 93 -7.11 23.55 -8.87
C SER A 93 -7.09 23.09 -10.33
N GLY A 94 -7.65 21.91 -10.62
CA GLY A 94 -7.78 21.33 -11.95
C GLY A 94 -8.17 19.85 -11.86
N VAL A 95 -8.10 19.13 -12.99
CA VAL A 95 -8.45 17.70 -13.06
C VAL A 95 -7.36 16.87 -13.72
N TYR A 96 -7.11 15.69 -13.15
CA TYR A 96 -6.25 14.64 -13.67
C TYR A 96 -7.12 13.49 -14.20
N PHE A 97 -6.94 13.11 -15.48
CA PHE A 97 -7.54 11.93 -16.09
C PHE A 97 -6.54 10.76 -16.06
N PRO A 98 -6.80 9.70 -15.26
CA PRO A 98 -5.88 8.58 -15.13
C PRO A 98 -5.92 7.63 -16.34
N GLY A 99 -4.92 6.76 -16.42
CA GLY A 99 -4.93 5.62 -17.35
C GLY A 99 -5.98 4.57 -16.97
N ALA A 100 -6.48 3.83 -17.95
CA ALA A 100 -7.31 2.63 -17.76
C ALA A 100 -7.19 1.70 -18.99
N SER A 101 -7.58 0.43 -18.85
CA SER A 101 -7.46 -0.59 -19.91
C SER A 101 -8.74 -0.75 -20.75
N VAL A 102 -9.42 0.36 -21.04
CA VAL A 102 -10.76 0.37 -21.66
C VAL A 102 -10.77 1.40 -22.79
N ASP A 103 -11.43 1.09 -23.89
CA ASP A 103 -11.53 2.01 -25.03
C ASP A 103 -12.29 3.30 -24.64
N VAL A 104 -12.03 4.37 -25.40
CA VAL A 104 -12.78 5.63 -25.27
C VAL A 104 -14.11 5.47 -26.02
N ASP A 105 -15.22 5.59 -25.30
CA ASP A 105 -16.57 5.48 -25.82
C ASP A 105 -17.45 6.61 -25.25
N PHE A 106 -17.86 7.52 -26.12
CA PHE A 106 -18.64 8.69 -25.72
C PHE A 106 -20.04 8.37 -25.22
N ASP A 107 -20.55 7.15 -25.41
CA ASP A 107 -21.84 6.74 -24.87
C ASP A 107 -21.75 6.33 -23.38
N GLN A 108 -20.54 6.22 -22.81
CA GLN A 108 -20.34 5.84 -21.42
C GLN A 108 -20.43 7.05 -20.46
N PRO A 109 -20.94 6.85 -19.21
CA PRO A 109 -21.09 7.93 -18.24
C PRO A 109 -19.76 8.64 -17.91
N TYR A 110 -18.65 7.90 -17.84
CA TYR A 110 -17.31 8.44 -17.62
C TYR A 110 -16.94 9.50 -18.67
N GLU A 111 -17.07 9.18 -19.95
CA GLU A 111 -16.75 10.07 -21.06
C GLU A 111 -17.69 11.28 -21.10
N GLN A 112 -18.95 11.10 -20.74
CA GLN A 112 -19.91 12.21 -20.60
C GLN A 112 -19.50 13.16 -19.47
N ALA A 113 -19.07 12.63 -18.32
CA ALA A 113 -18.52 13.43 -17.23
C ALA A 113 -17.22 14.15 -17.65
N ALA A 114 -16.33 13.46 -18.36
CA ALA A 114 -15.10 14.05 -18.89
C ALA A 114 -15.37 15.17 -19.91
N LEU A 115 -16.37 15.02 -20.78
CA LEU A 115 -16.81 16.07 -21.71
C LEU A 115 -17.35 17.31 -20.96
N ARG A 116 -18.10 17.12 -19.88
CA ARG A 116 -18.54 18.22 -18.99
C ARG A 116 -17.34 18.95 -18.38
N ILE A 117 -16.35 18.22 -17.87
CA ILE A 117 -15.11 18.78 -17.30
C ILE A 117 -14.29 19.53 -18.38
N TYR A 118 -14.18 18.96 -19.57
CA TYR A 118 -13.47 19.56 -20.71
C TYR A 118 -14.09 20.90 -21.12
N ASN A 119 -15.43 20.94 -21.22
CA ASN A 119 -16.16 22.16 -21.52
C ASN A 119 -16.09 23.18 -20.38
N TYR A 120 -16.13 22.74 -19.13
CA TYR A 120 -15.90 23.59 -17.97
C TYR A 120 -14.53 24.27 -18.04
N ALA A 121 -13.45 23.54 -18.35
CA ALA A 121 -12.13 24.12 -18.51
C ALA A 121 -12.06 25.20 -19.61
N LYS A 122 -12.69 24.96 -20.76
CA LYS A 122 -12.77 25.94 -21.86
C LYS A 122 -13.55 27.19 -21.48
N LYS A 123 -14.69 27.03 -20.81
CA LYS A 123 -15.50 28.13 -20.29
C LYS A 123 -14.69 29.00 -19.32
N ARG A 124 -14.05 28.38 -18.34
CA ARG A 124 -13.25 29.06 -17.30
C ARG A 124 -12.06 29.81 -17.89
N HIS A 125 -11.40 29.23 -18.89
CA HIS A 125 -10.36 29.94 -19.66
C HIS A 125 -10.89 31.18 -20.38
N SER A 126 -12.08 31.11 -21.00
CA SER A 126 -12.70 32.29 -21.65
C SER A 126 -13.08 33.41 -20.66
N GLU A 127 -13.22 33.06 -19.38
CA GLU A 127 -13.46 33.97 -18.26
C GLU A 127 -12.15 34.51 -17.64
N ASN A 128 -10.99 34.29 -18.28
CA ASN A 128 -9.64 34.59 -17.78
C ASN A 128 -9.25 33.89 -16.46
N ASP A 129 -9.90 32.76 -16.17
CA ASP A 129 -9.67 31.96 -14.96
C ASP A 129 -9.40 30.50 -15.35
N PRO A 130 -8.22 30.23 -15.95
CA PRO A 130 -7.92 28.95 -16.55
C PRO A 130 -7.98 27.82 -15.53
N PHE A 131 -8.58 26.71 -15.95
CA PHE A 131 -8.74 25.50 -15.16
C PHE A 131 -8.00 24.35 -15.87
N PRO A 132 -6.79 24.00 -15.42
CA PRO A 132 -5.94 23.05 -16.12
C PRO A 132 -6.47 21.62 -16.08
N LEU A 133 -6.25 20.90 -17.19
CA LEU A 133 -6.51 19.47 -17.32
C LEU A 133 -5.21 18.74 -17.70
N ILE A 134 -4.99 17.56 -17.14
CA ILE A 134 -3.94 16.66 -17.61
C ILE A 134 -4.47 15.25 -17.77
N GLY A 135 -4.12 14.58 -18.86
CA GLY A 135 -4.49 13.19 -19.12
C GLY A 135 -3.27 12.30 -19.32
N VAL A 136 -3.24 11.16 -18.64
CA VAL A 136 -2.12 10.20 -18.73
C VAL A 136 -2.61 8.84 -19.22
N GLY A 137 -1.87 8.20 -20.13
CA GLY A 137 -2.27 6.95 -20.77
C GLY A 137 -3.61 7.08 -21.51
N ARG A 138 -4.65 6.39 -21.04
CA ARG A 138 -6.02 6.57 -21.56
C ARG A 138 -6.53 8.02 -21.40
N GLY A 139 -6.14 8.74 -20.35
CA GLY A 139 -6.50 10.15 -20.19
C GLY A 139 -6.00 11.03 -21.34
N TYR A 140 -4.83 10.71 -21.91
CA TYR A 140 -4.31 11.36 -23.12
C TYR A 140 -5.22 11.06 -24.34
N HIS A 141 -5.58 9.79 -24.53
CA HIS A 141 -6.51 9.39 -25.61
C HIS A 141 -7.87 10.07 -25.49
N LEU A 142 -8.37 10.22 -24.26
CA LEU A 142 -9.62 10.93 -23.98
C LEU A 142 -9.54 12.40 -24.38
N LEU A 143 -8.48 13.12 -23.99
CA LEU A 143 -8.29 14.52 -24.38
C LEU A 143 -8.16 14.68 -25.90
N ALA A 144 -7.43 13.79 -26.57
CA ALA A 144 -7.32 13.78 -28.02
C ALA A 144 -8.68 13.55 -28.69
N ALA A 145 -9.46 12.57 -28.22
CA ALA A 145 -10.80 12.26 -28.73
C ALA A 145 -11.78 13.43 -28.51
N LEU A 146 -11.77 14.05 -27.32
CA LEU A 146 -12.62 15.20 -27.00
C LEU A 146 -12.30 16.41 -27.89
N ALA A 147 -11.02 16.65 -28.20
CA ALA A 147 -10.63 17.71 -29.13
C ALA A 147 -10.97 17.38 -30.60
N ALA A 148 -10.83 16.12 -31.01
CA ALA A 148 -11.21 15.66 -32.35
C ALA A 148 -12.74 15.57 -32.55
N GLY A 149 -13.51 15.49 -31.46
CA GLY A 149 -14.96 15.25 -31.48
C GLY A 149 -15.35 13.81 -31.80
N THR A 150 -14.39 12.86 -31.82
CA THR A 150 -14.63 11.44 -32.11
C THR A 150 -13.51 10.57 -31.55
N PRO A 151 -13.80 9.35 -31.04
CA PRO A 151 -12.78 8.37 -30.68
C PRO A 151 -11.98 7.84 -31.88
N ASP A 152 -12.43 8.06 -33.12
CA ASP A 152 -11.74 7.61 -34.34
C ASP A 152 -10.34 8.24 -34.55
N VAL A 153 -10.00 9.26 -33.76
CA VAL A 153 -8.64 9.83 -33.71
C VAL A 153 -7.60 8.84 -33.15
N ILE A 154 -8.05 7.85 -32.38
CA ILE A 154 -7.22 6.80 -31.81
C ILE A 154 -7.11 5.69 -32.85
N SER A 155 -5.91 5.48 -33.39
CA SER A 155 -5.69 4.44 -34.40
C SER A 155 -5.80 3.05 -33.79
N LYS A 156 -6.75 2.26 -34.28
CA LYS A 156 -6.91 0.82 -33.96
C LYS A 156 -5.92 -0.07 -34.71
N ASP A 157 -5.05 0.53 -35.52
CA ASP A 157 -3.96 -0.16 -36.17
C ASP A 157 -2.98 -0.66 -35.09
N PRO A 158 -2.84 -1.99 -34.91
CA PRO A 158 -2.15 -2.54 -33.75
C PRO A 158 -0.69 -2.11 -33.73
N ARG A 159 -0.32 -1.41 -32.66
CA ARG A 159 1.08 -1.23 -32.22
C ARG A 159 1.33 -2.18 -31.06
N ASN A 160 2.56 -2.61 -30.86
CA ASN A 160 2.91 -3.53 -29.80
C ASN A 160 3.90 -2.87 -28.84
N ALA A 161 3.47 -1.74 -28.27
CA ALA A 161 4.21 -1.00 -27.25
C ALA A 161 3.82 -1.44 -25.84
N LYS A 162 3.24 -2.64 -25.69
CA LYS A 162 2.78 -3.17 -24.41
C LYS A 162 3.99 -3.44 -23.50
N ASN A 163 3.96 -2.89 -22.29
CA ASN A 163 5.07 -2.92 -21.31
C ASN A 163 6.44 -2.51 -21.87
N ALA A 164 6.46 -1.61 -22.86
CA ALA A 164 7.70 -1.19 -23.52
C ALA A 164 8.28 0.07 -22.89
N LEU A 165 9.61 0.07 -22.70
CA LEU A 165 10.37 1.28 -22.36
C LEU A 165 10.86 1.96 -23.63
N LEU A 166 10.44 3.20 -23.87
CA LEU A 166 10.74 3.94 -25.09
C LEU A 166 11.46 5.26 -24.81
N THR A 167 12.16 5.76 -25.82
CA THR A 167 12.68 7.14 -25.88
C THR A 167 11.60 8.08 -26.43
N LEU A 168 11.77 9.37 -26.16
CA LEU A 168 10.98 10.46 -26.75
C LEU A 168 11.80 11.20 -27.80
N GLN A 169 11.20 11.44 -28.97
CA GLN A 169 11.67 12.47 -29.89
C GLN A 169 10.90 13.76 -29.57
N ILE A 170 11.57 14.69 -28.89
CA ILE A 170 11.00 16.01 -28.58
C ILE A 170 10.87 16.82 -29.87
N VAL A 171 9.68 17.37 -30.10
CA VAL A 171 9.37 18.24 -31.24
C VAL A 171 9.58 19.70 -30.81
N ASP A 172 10.21 20.49 -31.68
CA ASP A 172 10.59 21.88 -31.40
C ASP A 172 11.38 22.03 -30.07
N ASP A 173 10.89 22.81 -29.12
CA ASP A 173 11.47 22.95 -27.77
C ASP A 173 10.79 22.07 -26.72
N GLY A 174 9.79 21.27 -27.12
CA GLY A 174 9.00 20.43 -26.23
C GLY A 174 7.90 21.16 -25.47
N GLY A 175 7.62 22.41 -25.83
CA GLY A 175 6.54 23.16 -25.21
C GLY A 175 6.82 23.57 -23.77
N ASP A 176 5.78 23.91 -23.02
CA ASP A 176 5.86 24.28 -21.61
C ASP A 176 6.23 23.08 -20.73
N MET A 177 5.62 21.92 -20.98
CA MET A 177 5.86 20.72 -20.16
C MET A 177 7.28 20.17 -20.36
N LEU A 178 7.65 19.72 -21.56
CA LEU A 178 8.96 19.11 -21.77
C LEU A 178 10.06 20.18 -21.85
N GLY A 179 9.76 21.37 -22.38
CA GLY A 179 10.74 22.44 -22.51
C GLY A 179 11.22 22.99 -21.17
N SER A 180 10.36 23.01 -20.14
CA SER A 180 10.71 23.47 -18.79
C SER A 180 11.50 22.45 -17.96
N LEU A 181 11.65 21.20 -18.43
CA LEU A 181 12.46 20.18 -17.75
C LEU A 181 13.96 20.55 -17.78
N PRO A 182 14.72 20.15 -16.74
CA PRO A 182 16.18 20.28 -16.74
C PRO A 182 16.84 19.67 -17.99
N LEU A 183 17.95 20.25 -18.46
CA LEU A 183 18.62 19.81 -19.69
C LEU A 183 19.04 18.33 -19.65
N ASN A 184 19.56 17.87 -18.53
CA ASN A 184 19.94 16.47 -18.33
C ASN A 184 18.73 15.52 -18.38
N VAL A 185 17.55 15.96 -17.94
CA VAL A 185 16.31 15.16 -17.97
C VAL A 185 15.79 15.06 -19.39
N LYS A 186 15.85 16.15 -20.17
CA LYS A 186 15.54 16.12 -21.61
C LYS A 186 16.47 15.19 -22.38
N GLU A 187 17.77 15.24 -22.09
CA GLU A 187 18.75 14.32 -22.68
C GLU A 187 18.43 12.86 -22.36
N ILE A 188 18.09 12.55 -21.10
CA ILE A 188 17.65 11.22 -20.68
C ILE A 188 16.43 10.77 -21.49
N LEU A 189 15.39 11.60 -21.58
CA LEU A 189 14.17 11.28 -22.35
C LEU A 189 14.45 10.97 -23.82
N GLN A 190 15.43 11.65 -24.43
CA GLN A 190 15.77 11.47 -25.85
C GLN A 190 16.70 10.28 -26.12
N THR A 191 17.55 9.93 -25.16
CA THR A 191 18.65 8.97 -25.37
C THR A 191 18.46 7.63 -24.69
N LYS A 192 17.63 7.55 -23.63
CA LYS A 192 17.42 6.34 -22.84
C LYS A 192 15.97 5.87 -22.90
N PRO A 193 15.71 4.55 -22.97
CA PRO A 193 14.36 4.00 -22.91
C PRO A 193 13.82 4.08 -21.47
N VAL A 194 13.21 5.21 -21.12
CA VAL A 194 12.77 5.51 -19.74
C VAL A 194 11.27 5.80 -19.63
N THR A 195 10.55 5.89 -20.75
CA THR A 195 9.10 6.09 -20.74
C THR A 195 8.38 4.75 -20.79
N HIS A 196 7.63 4.40 -19.75
CA HIS A 196 6.84 3.18 -19.71
C HIS A 196 5.56 3.33 -20.54
N ASN A 197 5.39 2.48 -21.54
CA ASN A 197 4.22 2.45 -22.42
C ASN A 197 3.53 1.09 -22.24
N ASP A 198 2.20 1.09 -22.18
CA ASP A 198 1.36 -0.12 -22.01
C ASP A 198 0.12 -0.10 -22.92
N GLN A 199 0.23 0.57 -24.08
CA GLN A 199 -0.90 0.81 -24.97
C GLN A 199 -0.76 0.05 -26.29
N MET A 200 -1.88 -0.55 -26.73
CA MET A 200 -1.98 -1.23 -28.04
C MET A 200 -2.36 -0.28 -29.19
N TYR A 201 -3.01 0.85 -28.85
CA TYR A 201 -3.54 1.86 -29.77
C TYR A 201 -2.95 3.22 -29.45
N GLY A 202 -2.96 4.15 -30.41
CA GLY A 202 -2.56 5.54 -30.15
C GLY A 202 -2.76 6.47 -31.33
N VAL A 203 -2.35 7.72 -31.16
CA VAL A 203 -2.60 8.80 -32.11
C VAL A 203 -1.41 8.92 -33.08
N LEU A 204 -1.63 8.53 -34.33
CA LEU A 204 -0.62 8.57 -35.38
C LEU A 204 -0.48 9.99 -35.97
N PRO A 205 0.70 10.39 -36.50
CA PRO A 205 0.92 11.71 -37.08
C PRO A 205 -0.13 12.12 -38.14
N GLU A 206 -0.57 11.19 -38.99
CA GLU A 206 -1.60 11.43 -40.01
C GLU A 206 -2.97 11.82 -39.43
N MET A 207 -3.25 11.49 -38.16
CA MET A 207 -4.52 11.85 -37.51
C MET A 207 -4.62 13.36 -37.25
N TRP A 208 -3.49 14.07 -37.15
CA TRP A 208 -3.45 15.52 -36.95
C TRP A 208 -3.94 16.30 -38.17
N GLU A 209 -3.73 15.77 -39.37
CA GLU A 209 -4.28 16.35 -40.61
C GLU A 209 -5.74 15.95 -40.80
N ARG A 210 -6.09 14.71 -40.44
CA ARG A 210 -7.44 14.16 -40.60
C ARG A 210 -8.47 14.79 -39.68
N PHE A 211 -8.08 15.19 -38.47
CA PHE A 211 -8.97 15.75 -37.45
C PHE A 211 -8.55 17.18 -37.06
N PRO A 212 -9.09 18.22 -37.74
CA PRO A 212 -8.70 19.60 -37.51
C PRO A 212 -8.87 20.07 -36.06
N GLY A 213 -9.90 19.58 -35.35
CA GLY A 213 -10.14 19.93 -33.94
C GLY A 213 -8.99 19.52 -33.01
N LEU A 214 -8.32 18.39 -33.28
CA LEU A 214 -7.12 17.98 -32.55
C LEU A 214 -6.01 19.02 -32.74
N ASN A 215 -5.73 19.36 -34.00
CA ASN A 215 -4.67 20.31 -34.35
C ASN A 215 -5.01 21.76 -33.95
N GLU A 216 -6.28 22.14 -33.82
CA GLU A 216 -6.68 23.46 -33.33
C GLU A 216 -6.47 23.62 -31.82
N GLN A 217 -6.68 22.55 -31.05
CA GLN A 217 -6.55 22.57 -29.60
C GLN A 217 -5.11 22.35 -29.15
N PHE A 218 -4.40 21.38 -29.75
CA PHE A 218 -3.14 20.88 -29.23
C PHE A 218 -1.94 21.11 -30.18
N LEU A 219 -0.75 21.10 -29.58
CA LEU A 219 0.56 20.90 -30.19
C LEU A 219 1.02 19.47 -29.86
N MET A 220 1.60 18.78 -30.83
CA MET A 220 2.35 17.56 -30.59
C MET A 220 3.76 17.92 -30.12
N THR A 221 4.08 17.67 -28.87
CA THR A 221 5.35 18.09 -28.24
C THR A 221 6.40 17.00 -28.24
N SER A 222 6.00 15.73 -28.40
CA SER A 222 6.96 14.65 -28.64
C SER A 222 6.31 13.49 -29.38
N THR A 223 7.16 12.64 -29.98
CA THR A 223 6.76 11.36 -30.54
C THR A 223 7.58 10.21 -29.96
N SER A 224 7.07 9.00 -30.09
CA SER A 224 7.79 7.76 -29.82
C SER A 224 7.64 6.80 -31.00
N LYS A 225 8.52 5.79 -31.05
CA LYS A 225 8.52 4.77 -32.09
C LYS A 225 8.26 3.41 -31.48
N ASP A 226 7.23 2.74 -31.98
CA ASP A 226 6.90 1.37 -31.59
C ASP A 226 8.03 0.42 -32.07
N PRO A 227 8.65 -0.36 -31.17
CA PRO A 227 9.82 -1.15 -31.52
C PRO A 227 9.48 -2.35 -32.42
N VAL A 228 8.22 -2.81 -32.41
CA VAL A 228 7.78 -3.99 -33.15
C VAL A 228 7.28 -3.63 -34.55
N SER A 229 6.33 -2.70 -34.65
CA SER A 229 5.73 -2.25 -35.91
C SER A 229 6.55 -1.15 -36.61
N GLY A 230 7.45 -0.48 -35.89
CA GLY A 230 8.24 0.63 -36.39
C GLY A 230 7.46 1.95 -36.56
N LYS A 231 6.19 1.98 -36.16
CA LYS A 231 5.31 3.15 -36.33
C LYS A 231 5.66 4.26 -35.34
N ILE A 232 5.61 5.50 -35.84
CA ILE A 232 5.77 6.71 -35.03
C ILE A 232 4.40 7.13 -34.54
N PHE A 233 4.35 7.64 -33.32
CA PHE A 233 3.12 8.13 -32.71
C PHE A 233 3.36 9.31 -31.78
N SER A 234 2.31 10.11 -31.58
CA SER A 234 2.31 11.25 -30.69
C SER A 234 2.40 10.80 -29.25
N ALA A 235 3.47 11.11 -28.53
CA ALA A 235 3.71 10.64 -27.16
C ALA A 235 3.33 11.67 -26.09
N THR A 236 3.42 12.96 -26.40
CA THR A 236 2.94 14.03 -25.52
C THR A 236 2.30 15.15 -26.35
N ILE A 237 1.29 15.77 -25.75
CA ILE A 237 0.61 16.95 -26.30
C ILE A 237 0.45 18.03 -25.24
N GLU A 238 0.40 19.28 -25.70
CA GLU A 238 0.02 20.41 -24.87
C GLU A 238 -0.87 21.36 -25.66
N SER A 239 -1.60 22.22 -24.96
CA SER A 239 -2.51 23.16 -25.62
C SER A 239 -1.77 24.24 -26.40
N ARG A 240 -2.29 24.58 -27.58
CA ARG A 240 -1.75 25.71 -28.35
C ARG A 240 -1.83 27.01 -27.56
N PRO A 241 -0.88 27.96 -27.80
CA PRO A 241 -0.91 29.27 -27.17
C PRO A 241 -2.30 29.94 -27.32
N GLY A 242 -2.83 30.45 -26.20
CA GLY A 242 -4.14 31.10 -26.14
C GLY A 242 -5.34 30.16 -25.93
N LYS A 243 -5.15 28.84 -25.88
CA LYS A 243 -6.19 27.86 -25.53
C LYS A 243 -6.18 27.54 -24.02
N ALA A 244 -7.25 26.92 -23.54
CA ALA A 244 -7.34 26.43 -22.18
C ALA A 244 -6.18 25.45 -21.89
N PRO A 245 -5.51 25.53 -20.73
CA PRO A 245 -4.30 24.75 -20.46
C PRO A 245 -4.66 23.27 -20.27
N MET A 246 -4.41 22.47 -21.29
CA MET A 246 -4.61 21.03 -21.28
C MET A 246 -3.33 20.33 -21.76
N TYR A 247 -2.95 19.27 -21.06
CA TYR A 247 -1.73 18.51 -21.32
C TYR A 247 -2.07 17.02 -21.40
N GLY A 248 -1.33 16.29 -22.22
CA GLY A 248 -1.53 14.86 -22.37
C GLY A 248 -0.20 14.12 -22.48
N ILE A 249 -0.11 12.98 -21.79
CA ILE A 249 1.06 12.10 -21.75
C ILE A 249 0.59 10.69 -22.11
N GLU A 250 1.03 10.14 -23.23
CA GLU A 250 0.64 8.76 -23.63
C GLU A 250 1.32 7.71 -22.74
N TRP A 251 2.56 7.95 -22.33
CA TRP A 251 3.32 7.08 -21.45
C TRP A 251 2.99 7.29 -19.95
N HIS A 252 3.41 6.36 -19.11
CA HIS A 252 3.05 6.27 -17.69
C HIS A 252 4.20 6.66 -16.73
N PRO A 253 4.39 7.96 -16.42
CA PRO A 253 5.34 8.40 -15.39
C PRO A 253 5.00 7.86 -13.99
N GLU A 254 3.73 7.55 -13.72
CA GLU A 254 3.19 7.16 -12.41
C GLU A 254 3.43 5.69 -12.04
N THR A 255 3.63 4.81 -13.03
CA THR A 255 3.77 3.37 -12.78
C THR A 255 5.19 2.98 -12.41
N ILE A 256 6.19 3.67 -12.94
CA ILE A 256 7.62 3.39 -12.70
C ILE A 256 7.95 3.38 -11.20
N PRO A 257 7.64 4.41 -10.40
CA PRO A 257 7.96 4.38 -8.96
C PRO A 257 7.12 3.36 -8.16
N TYR A 258 5.82 3.23 -8.45
CA TYR A 258 4.87 2.64 -7.49
C TYR A 258 4.20 1.33 -7.90
N LEU A 259 4.30 0.90 -9.16
CA LEU A 259 3.74 -0.39 -9.59
C LEU A 259 4.80 -1.48 -9.44
N TRP A 260 4.52 -2.48 -8.60
CA TRP A 260 5.42 -3.59 -8.25
C TRP A 260 4.97 -4.91 -8.90
N ASP A 261 4.73 -4.87 -10.21
CA ASP A 261 4.28 -6.02 -10.99
C ASP A 261 5.26 -6.24 -12.15
N PRO A 262 6.16 -7.24 -12.08
CA PRO A 262 7.19 -7.46 -13.10
C PRO A 262 6.60 -7.84 -14.45
N ASP A 263 5.37 -8.36 -14.50
CA ASP A 263 4.67 -8.68 -15.74
C ASP A 263 4.10 -7.42 -16.43
N LYS A 264 4.07 -6.27 -15.73
CA LYS A 264 3.60 -4.98 -16.25
C LYS A 264 4.72 -3.95 -16.35
N VAL A 265 5.46 -3.72 -15.27
CA VAL A 265 6.61 -2.82 -15.23
C VAL A 265 7.84 -3.66 -14.91
N PRO A 266 8.75 -3.87 -15.88
CA PRO A 266 9.94 -4.66 -15.62
C PRO A 266 10.80 -3.96 -14.57
N ALA A 267 11.45 -4.73 -13.68
CA ALA A 267 12.31 -4.15 -12.63
C ALA A 267 13.43 -3.27 -13.22
N SER A 268 13.90 -3.58 -14.43
CA SER A 268 14.86 -2.77 -15.20
C SER A 268 14.35 -1.37 -15.57
N ALA A 269 13.06 -1.09 -15.46
CA ALA A 269 12.49 0.23 -15.66
C ALA A 269 12.80 1.21 -14.51
N LYS A 270 13.05 0.71 -13.30
CA LYS A 270 13.18 1.52 -12.07
C LYS A 270 14.61 2.04 -11.87
N THR A 271 15.20 2.60 -12.91
CA THR A 271 16.54 3.21 -12.86
C THR A 271 16.49 4.61 -12.23
N PRO A 272 17.60 5.12 -11.67
CA PRO A 272 17.68 6.51 -11.20
C PRO A 272 17.23 7.54 -12.25
N GLU A 273 17.51 7.28 -13.53
CA GLU A 273 17.10 8.14 -14.65
C GLU A 273 15.58 8.13 -14.88
N SER A 274 14.96 6.96 -14.90
CA SER A 274 13.50 6.84 -15.04
C SER A 274 12.76 7.47 -13.87
N LEU A 275 13.23 7.23 -12.64
CA LEU A 275 12.66 7.80 -11.42
C LEU A 275 12.80 9.33 -11.38
N ARG A 276 13.93 9.86 -11.87
CA ARG A 276 14.16 11.31 -12.03
C ARG A 276 13.19 11.91 -13.05
N VAL A 277 12.98 11.25 -14.19
CA VAL A 277 11.98 11.68 -15.19
C VAL A 277 10.58 11.71 -14.57
N SER A 278 10.16 10.63 -13.92
CA SER A 278 8.85 10.58 -13.22
C SER A 278 8.71 11.72 -12.21
N SER A 279 9.72 11.96 -11.39
CA SER A 279 9.69 13.00 -10.37
C SER A 279 9.55 14.41 -10.96
N GLU A 280 10.31 14.72 -12.02
CA GLU A 280 10.27 16.03 -12.68
C GLU A 280 8.93 16.29 -13.39
N VAL A 281 8.30 15.24 -13.94
CA VAL A 281 6.93 15.32 -14.47
C VAL A 281 5.94 15.60 -13.35
N GLY A 282 6.07 14.94 -12.20
CA GLY A 282 5.26 15.23 -11.01
C GLY A 282 5.42 16.69 -10.55
N LEU A 283 6.65 17.21 -10.51
CA LEU A 283 6.93 18.60 -10.15
C LEU A 283 6.33 19.60 -11.15
N PHE A 284 6.32 19.28 -12.44
CA PHE A 284 5.60 20.06 -13.46
C PHE A 284 4.10 20.08 -13.16
N ILE A 285 3.50 18.92 -12.87
CA ILE A 285 2.07 18.81 -12.53
C ILE A 285 1.73 19.66 -11.28
N ASN A 286 2.58 19.64 -10.25
CA ASN A 286 2.41 20.51 -9.10
C ASN A 286 2.40 21.98 -9.48
N ARG A 287 3.37 22.43 -10.30
CA ARG A 287 3.46 23.82 -10.77
C ARG A 287 2.21 24.22 -11.56
N LEU A 288 1.79 23.36 -12.51
CA LEU A 288 0.62 23.55 -13.34
C LEU A 288 -0.64 23.86 -12.51
N PHE A 289 -0.85 23.13 -11.42
CA PHE A 289 -2.01 23.33 -10.54
C PHE A 289 -1.81 24.42 -9.47
N SER A 290 -0.56 24.74 -9.11
CA SER A 290 -0.25 25.76 -8.10
C SER A 290 -0.36 27.19 -8.65
N ASP A 291 -0.24 27.39 -9.96
CA ASP A 291 -0.35 28.71 -10.58
C ASP A 291 -1.74 29.37 -10.45
N LYS A 292 -2.76 28.63 -9.99
CA LYS A 292 -4.07 29.17 -9.58
C LYS A 292 -4.02 29.87 -8.21
N LEU A 293 -3.14 29.41 -7.31
CA LEU A 293 -2.98 29.94 -5.94
C LEU A 293 -2.14 31.23 -5.92
N ASN A 294 -1.23 31.40 -6.89
CA ASN A 294 -0.36 32.58 -7.03
C ASN A 294 -1.06 33.81 -7.65
N ARG A 295 -2.37 33.74 -7.95
CA ARG A 295 -3.14 34.84 -8.59
C ARG A 295 -3.77 35.84 -7.62
N PHE A 296 -3.51 35.74 -6.32
CA PHE A 296 -3.73 36.87 -5.41
C PHE A 296 -2.59 37.90 -5.42
N GLU A 297 -1.47 37.65 -6.10
CA GLU A 297 -0.30 38.56 -6.06
C GLU A 297 0.21 39.10 -7.41
N THR A 298 -0.17 38.55 -8.57
CA THR A 298 0.54 38.86 -9.82
C THR A 298 -0.11 39.96 -10.67
N MET A 299 -0.12 41.20 -10.14
CA MET A 299 -0.02 42.41 -10.99
C MET A 299 1.42 42.94 -11.12
N HIS A 300 2.42 42.29 -10.49
CA HIS A 300 3.81 42.81 -10.46
C HIS A 300 4.79 42.10 -11.42
N ASN A 301 4.62 40.80 -11.73
CA ASN A 301 5.64 40.02 -12.45
C ASN A 301 5.60 40.09 -13.99
N TYR A 302 4.64 40.81 -14.58
CA TYR A 302 4.60 40.99 -16.03
C TYR A 302 5.73 41.90 -16.57
N PHE A 303 6.44 42.62 -15.68
CA PHE A 303 7.47 43.58 -16.07
C PHE A 303 8.91 43.03 -16.01
N VAL A 304 9.18 42.00 -15.20
CA VAL A 304 10.55 41.50 -14.96
C VAL A 304 10.99 40.48 -16.03
N HIS A 305 10.04 39.74 -16.63
CA HIS A 305 10.37 38.65 -17.55
C HIS A 305 10.84 39.11 -18.95
N ARG A 306 10.63 40.38 -19.32
CA ARG A 306 11.09 40.90 -20.63
C ARG A 306 12.54 41.41 -20.65
N MET A 307 13.25 41.44 -19.52
CA MET A 307 14.63 41.91 -19.47
C MET A 307 15.69 40.78 -19.49
N SER A 308 15.31 39.52 -19.28
CA SER A 308 16.25 38.37 -19.27
C SER A 308 16.53 37.78 -20.66
N VAL A 309 15.71 38.10 -21.66
CA VAL A 309 15.83 37.56 -23.03
C VAL A 309 16.97 38.24 -23.83
N LEU A 310 17.41 39.44 -23.41
CA LEU A 310 18.52 40.15 -24.07
C LEU A 310 19.92 39.67 -23.64
N PHE A 311 20.05 38.92 -22.54
CA PHE A 311 21.36 38.49 -22.02
C PHE A 311 21.83 37.14 -22.59
N ASN A 312 20.90 36.28 -23.01
CA ASN A 312 21.20 34.92 -23.50
C ASN A 312 21.66 34.85 -24.97
N ILE A 313 21.61 35.97 -25.70
CA ILE A 313 22.03 36.03 -27.11
C ILE A 313 23.56 36.22 -27.23
N LEU A 314 24.26 36.68 -26.18
CA LEU A 314 25.72 36.85 -26.21
C LEU A 314 26.52 35.61 -25.77
N HIS A 315 25.90 34.62 -25.11
CA HIS A 315 26.65 33.47 -24.56
C HIS A 315 26.75 32.27 -25.52
N ARG A 316 25.90 32.21 -26.55
CA ARG A 316 25.81 31.06 -27.48
C ARG A 316 26.82 31.05 -28.63
N LEU A 317 27.82 31.94 -28.62
CA LEU A 317 28.82 32.06 -29.69
C LEU A 317 30.16 31.33 -29.44
N CYS A 318 30.35 30.58 -28.34
CA CYS A 318 31.68 30.08 -27.96
C CYS A 318 31.92 28.57 -27.86
N THR A 319 31.01 27.67 -28.20
CA THR A 319 31.33 26.22 -28.14
C THR A 319 30.79 25.44 -29.33
N LEU A 320 31.64 25.32 -30.35
CA LEU A 320 31.57 24.38 -31.47
C LEU A 320 32.97 23.72 -31.57
N LEU A 321 33.04 22.41 -31.90
CA LEU A 321 34.21 21.51 -32.04
C LEU A 321 34.48 20.72 -30.73
N VAL A 322 34.56 19.37 -30.64
CA VAL A 322 35.13 18.31 -31.50
C VAL A 322 34.42 16.94 -31.31
N THR A 323 34.58 16.07 -32.31
CA THR A 323 33.94 14.80 -32.68
C THR A 323 34.31 13.50 -31.92
N VAL A 324 33.33 12.57 -31.91
CA VAL A 324 33.32 11.11 -32.21
C VAL A 324 34.53 10.24 -31.81
N GLY A 325 34.22 9.20 -31.03
CA GLY A 325 34.96 7.93 -30.98
C GLY A 325 33.99 6.77 -30.73
N ALA A 326 33.86 5.87 -31.70
CA ALA A 326 33.00 4.68 -31.63
C ALA A 326 33.63 3.56 -30.78
N ALA A 327 32.81 2.82 -30.05
CA ALA A 327 33.15 1.49 -29.57
C ALA A 327 31.99 0.52 -29.88
N ARG A 328 32.38 -0.63 -30.42
CA ARG A 328 31.53 -1.72 -30.91
C ARG A 328 30.77 -2.40 -29.77
N LEU A 329 29.56 -2.83 -30.11
CA LEU A 329 28.76 -3.82 -29.41
C LEU A 329 29.44 -5.18 -29.57
N ASP A 330 29.78 -5.83 -28.46
CA ASP A 330 29.87 -7.28 -28.41
C ASP A 330 28.55 -7.81 -27.83
N ASP A 331 28.00 -8.75 -28.58
CA ASP A 331 26.80 -9.54 -28.33
C ASP A 331 27.21 -10.70 -27.43
N ASP A 332 26.77 -10.68 -26.17
CA ASP A 332 26.87 -11.84 -25.27
C ASP A 332 25.49 -12.07 -24.63
N THR A 333 24.83 -13.09 -25.18
CA THR A 333 23.99 -14.09 -24.51
C THR A 333 23.13 -13.59 -23.34
N PHE A 334 21.84 -13.38 -23.64
CA PHE A 334 20.77 -13.49 -22.67
C PHE A 334 20.79 -14.89 -22.04
N ASP A 335 21.27 -14.98 -20.80
CA ASP A 335 20.94 -16.08 -19.91
C ASP A 335 20.70 -15.56 -18.48
N ASP A 336 19.57 -16.05 -17.95
CA ASP A 336 19.04 -16.06 -16.59
C ASP A 336 18.62 -14.79 -15.82
N TYR A 337 17.33 -14.82 -15.49
CA TYR A 337 16.53 -13.95 -14.64
C TYR A 337 17.06 -13.80 -13.19
N THR A 338 16.80 -12.60 -12.61
CA THR A 338 16.68 -12.17 -11.17
C THR A 338 17.84 -11.33 -10.56
N PRO A 339 17.58 -10.41 -9.59
CA PRO A 339 16.32 -10.15 -8.86
C PRO A 339 15.84 -8.67 -8.78
N TRP A 340 14.52 -8.54 -8.61
CA TRP A 340 13.73 -7.51 -7.90
C TRP A 340 14.42 -6.24 -7.36
N SER A 341 13.74 -5.11 -7.56
CA SER A 341 14.02 -3.77 -6.98
C SER A 341 14.56 -3.82 -5.54
N PRO A 342 15.39 -2.85 -5.10
CA PRO A 342 15.96 -2.88 -3.76
C PRO A 342 14.86 -2.95 -2.69
N VAL A 343 15.02 -3.88 -1.74
CA VAL A 343 14.12 -4.03 -0.59
C VAL A 343 14.86 -3.56 0.66
N VAL A 344 14.40 -2.46 1.25
CA VAL A 344 14.98 -1.87 2.45
C VAL A 344 14.13 -2.20 3.65
N GLY A 345 14.76 -2.72 4.70
CA GLY A 345 14.09 -2.95 5.98
C GLY A 345 13.92 -1.65 6.76
N ILE A 346 12.74 -1.39 7.31
CA ILE A 346 12.53 -0.34 8.32
C ILE A 346 12.43 -0.99 9.69
N LEU A 347 13.32 -0.63 10.61
CA LEU A 347 13.19 -1.06 12.01
C LEU A 347 12.08 -0.24 12.69
N VAL A 348 10.99 -0.94 13.00
CA VAL A 348 9.74 -0.38 13.53
C VAL A 348 9.94 0.23 14.91
N HIS A 349 9.46 1.46 15.09
CA HIS A 349 9.41 2.06 16.41
C HIS A 349 8.30 1.44 17.26
N PRO A 350 8.55 1.11 18.53
CA PRO A 350 7.51 0.64 19.42
C PRO A 350 6.50 1.74 19.73
N PHE A 351 5.28 1.35 20.08
CA PHE A 351 4.36 2.26 20.72
C PHE A 351 4.76 2.48 22.18
N VAL A 352 4.82 3.75 22.62
CA VAL A 352 4.99 4.10 24.02
C VAL A 352 3.89 5.07 24.43
N HIS A 353 3.13 4.71 25.45
CA HIS A 353 2.08 5.53 26.04
C HIS A 353 2.35 5.72 27.53
N ASN A 354 2.43 6.97 28.00
CA ASN A 354 2.76 7.32 29.39
C ASN A 354 4.02 6.61 29.92
N GLY A 355 5.09 6.54 29.11
CA GLY A 355 6.33 5.86 29.46
C GLY A 355 6.25 4.32 29.46
N THR A 356 5.09 3.75 29.15
CA THR A 356 4.90 2.29 29.06
C THR A 356 4.91 1.85 27.60
N ARG A 357 5.76 0.88 27.28
CA ARG A 357 5.86 0.26 25.95
C ARG A 357 4.66 -0.64 25.71
N LEU A 358 3.84 -0.32 24.70
CA LEU A 358 2.70 -1.11 24.28
C LEU A 358 3.13 -2.22 23.32
N ALA A 359 2.25 -3.21 23.15
CA ALA A 359 2.44 -4.27 22.17
C ALA A 359 2.38 -3.71 20.74
N GLY A 360 3.36 -4.11 19.93
CA GLY A 360 3.49 -3.74 18.52
C GLY A 360 4.28 -2.45 18.32
N GLY A 361 4.20 -1.93 17.11
CA GLY A 361 4.87 -0.71 16.72
C GLY A 361 4.22 -0.05 15.53
N PHE A 362 4.84 1.02 15.04
CA PHE A 362 4.29 1.79 13.95
C PHE A 362 5.37 2.26 12.97
N ILE A 363 4.95 2.46 11.73
CA ILE A 363 5.71 3.17 10.72
C ILE A 363 4.83 4.32 10.21
N PRO A 364 5.25 5.58 10.35
CA PRO A 364 4.55 6.71 9.72
C PRO A 364 4.45 6.52 8.20
N GLU A 365 3.24 6.71 7.65
CA GLU A 365 2.91 6.46 6.23
C GLU A 365 3.83 7.19 5.24
N HIS A 366 4.30 8.38 5.61
CA HIS A 366 5.14 9.20 4.76
C HIS A 366 6.53 8.59 4.52
N ILE A 367 7.04 7.72 5.42
CA ILE A 367 8.35 7.08 5.28
C ILE A 367 8.34 6.03 4.16
N PRO A 368 7.42 5.04 4.15
CA PRO A 368 7.31 4.13 3.01
C PRO A 368 7.06 4.84 1.69
N ARG A 369 6.14 5.82 1.66
CA ARG A 369 5.84 6.57 0.43
C ARG A 369 7.07 7.31 -0.13
N PHE A 370 7.92 7.84 0.76
CA PHE A 370 9.17 8.49 0.40
C PHE A 370 10.18 7.52 -0.23
N LEU A 371 10.37 6.33 0.36
CA LEU A 371 11.26 5.30 -0.19
C LEU A 371 10.72 4.72 -1.51
N GLU A 372 9.42 4.43 -1.58
CA GLU A 372 8.76 3.96 -2.80
C GLU A 372 8.86 4.98 -3.94
N SER A 373 8.81 6.28 -3.64
CA SER A 373 9.01 7.34 -4.65
C SER A 373 10.36 7.25 -5.36
N ALA A 374 11.35 6.67 -4.68
CA ALA A 374 12.68 6.44 -5.20
C ALA A 374 12.88 5.02 -5.75
N GLY A 375 11.81 4.25 -5.95
CA GLY A 375 11.90 2.89 -6.49
C GLY A 375 12.42 1.85 -5.49
N VAL A 376 12.29 2.12 -4.18
CA VAL A 376 12.67 1.20 -3.10
C VAL A 376 11.43 0.53 -2.50
N GLN A 377 11.42 -0.80 -2.43
CA GLN A 377 10.41 -1.55 -1.69
C GLN A 377 10.74 -1.59 -0.20
N VAL A 378 9.71 -1.64 0.64
CA VAL A 378 9.87 -1.52 2.08
C VAL A 378 9.43 -2.79 2.79
N ALA A 379 10.38 -3.43 3.48
CA ALA A 379 10.12 -4.54 4.39
C ALA A 379 10.07 -4.05 5.83
N VAL A 380 9.16 -4.61 6.63
CA VAL A 380 9.00 -4.29 8.04
C VAL A 380 9.95 -5.16 8.87
N LEU A 381 10.80 -4.53 9.70
CA LEU A 381 11.65 -5.21 10.68
C LEU A 381 11.20 -4.84 12.08
N HIS A 382 11.05 -5.84 12.94
CA HIS A 382 10.66 -5.61 14.32
C HIS A 382 11.76 -6.09 15.27
N GLU A 383 11.96 -5.41 16.39
CA GLU A 383 13.05 -5.72 17.33
C GLU A 383 12.96 -7.13 17.94
N LYS A 384 11.73 -7.62 18.09
CA LYS A 384 11.38 -8.93 18.63
C LYS A 384 11.32 -10.00 17.55
N GLU A 385 11.71 -9.69 16.32
CA GLU A 385 11.75 -10.64 15.22
C GLU A 385 12.77 -11.76 15.55
N PRO A 386 12.31 -12.99 15.88
CA PRO A 386 13.22 -14.08 16.25
C PRO A 386 14.22 -14.41 15.13
N HIS A 387 13.89 -14.06 13.89
CA HIS A 387 14.68 -14.33 12.69
C HIS A 387 15.37 -13.09 12.11
N LEU A 388 15.54 -12.01 12.91
CA LEU A 388 16.12 -10.75 12.42
C LEU A 388 17.45 -10.99 11.67
N GLU A 389 18.34 -11.79 12.24
CA GLU A 389 19.65 -12.09 11.65
C GLU A 389 19.58 -12.88 10.34
N SER A 390 18.53 -13.70 10.13
CA SER A 390 18.30 -14.40 8.87
C SER A 390 17.55 -13.57 7.83
N LEU A 391 16.86 -12.50 8.24
CA LEU A 391 16.23 -11.54 7.33
C LEU A 391 17.24 -10.57 6.73
N LEU A 392 18.24 -10.12 7.50
CA LEU A 392 19.22 -9.13 7.03
C LEU A 392 19.94 -9.52 5.72
N PRO A 393 20.36 -10.78 5.50
CA PRO A 393 20.95 -11.21 4.23
C PRO A 393 20.02 -11.10 3.01
N LEU A 394 18.71 -11.02 3.21
CA LEU A 394 17.71 -10.93 2.14
C LEU A 394 17.48 -9.48 1.68
N LEU A 395 17.82 -8.51 2.53
CA LEU A 395 17.59 -7.09 2.28
C LEU A 395 18.75 -6.42 1.56
N SER A 396 18.44 -5.31 0.90
CA SER A 396 19.42 -4.41 0.28
C SER A 396 20.12 -3.50 1.29
N GLY A 397 19.49 -3.25 2.43
CA GLY A 397 19.96 -2.38 3.51
C GLY A 397 18.87 -2.09 4.55
N VAL A 398 19.14 -1.19 5.50
CA VAL A 398 18.17 -0.82 6.55
C VAL A 398 18.05 0.70 6.71
N TYR A 399 16.82 1.15 6.92
CA TYR A 399 16.44 2.51 7.26
C TYR A 399 16.00 2.58 8.74
N PHE A 400 16.62 3.46 9.51
CA PHE A 400 16.23 3.80 10.88
C PHE A 400 15.35 5.06 10.86
N PRO A 401 14.06 4.94 11.20
CA PRO A 401 13.11 6.04 11.12
C PRO A 401 13.26 7.06 12.25
N ASP A 402 12.48 8.13 12.14
CA ASP A 402 12.22 9.05 13.23
C ASP A 402 11.35 8.41 14.32
N GLY A 403 11.46 8.93 15.54
CA GLY A 403 10.66 8.53 16.69
C GLY A 403 10.77 9.52 17.84
N VAL A 404 10.13 9.17 18.96
CA VAL A 404 9.95 10.05 20.12
C VAL A 404 10.53 9.47 21.40
N LEU A 405 11.38 8.45 21.27
CA LEU A 405 11.92 7.73 22.44
C LEU A 405 13.25 8.31 22.88
N ASP A 406 13.51 8.27 24.18
CA ASP A 406 14.87 8.45 24.67
C ASP A 406 15.73 7.26 24.26
N ILE A 407 16.82 7.50 23.53
CA ILE A 407 17.77 6.44 23.15
C ILE A 407 18.45 5.92 24.42
N ASP A 408 18.25 4.62 24.66
CA ASP A 408 18.94 3.81 25.68
C ASP A 408 19.42 2.53 25.01
N LEU A 409 20.73 2.37 24.89
CA LEU A 409 21.34 1.25 24.17
C LEU A 409 21.02 -0.12 24.78
N ASN A 410 20.45 -0.19 25.99
CA ASN A 410 20.04 -1.45 26.62
C ASN A 410 18.61 -1.88 26.30
N GLN A 411 17.82 -1.03 25.63
CA GLN A 411 16.44 -1.35 25.27
C GLN A 411 16.39 -2.27 24.04
N PRO A 412 15.31 -3.08 23.89
CA PRO A 412 15.19 -4.04 22.79
C PRO A 412 15.36 -3.43 21.37
N TYR A 413 14.93 -2.20 21.16
CA TYR A 413 14.93 -1.55 19.84
C TYR A 413 16.36 -1.21 19.44
N GLU A 414 17.08 -0.56 20.36
CA GLU A 414 18.47 -0.18 20.22
C GLU A 414 19.38 -1.42 20.17
N GLN A 415 19.05 -2.50 20.88
CA GLN A 415 19.75 -3.78 20.78
C GLN A 415 19.57 -4.42 19.40
N ALA A 416 18.36 -4.39 18.83
CA ALA A 416 18.13 -4.82 17.45
C ALA A 416 18.88 -3.93 16.45
N ALA A 417 18.87 -2.61 16.65
CA ALA A 417 19.64 -1.67 15.83
C ALA A 417 21.15 -1.90 15.93
N LEU A 418 21.67 -2.24 17.11
CA LEU A 418 23.08 -2.59 17.32
C LEU A 418 23.45 -3.88 16.57
N LYS A 419 22.59 -4.89 16.54
CA LYS A 419 22.79 -6.09 15.72
C LYS A 419 22.88 -5.74 14.23
N ILE A 420 21.97 -4.90 13.74
CA ILE A 420 21.95 -4.41 12.36
C ILE A 420 23.22 -3.61 12.03
N TYR A 421 23.62 -2.71 12.94
CA TYR A 421 24.84 -1.90 12.81
C TYR A 421 26.10 -2.75 12.71
N ASN A 422 26.22 -3.77 13.58
CA ASN A 422 27.34 -4.70 13.55
C ASN A 422 27.31 -5.59 12.31
N TYR A 423 26.12 -6.03 11.87
CA TYR A 423 25.96 -6.76 10.62
C TYR A 423 26.48 -5.95 9.42
N ALA A 424 26.12 -4.67 9.32
CA ALA A 424 26.61 -3.80 8.26
C ALA A 424 28.13 -3.66 8.25
N LYS A 425 28.76 -3.49 9.42
CA LYS A 425 30.23 -3.43 9.55
C LYS A 425 30.89 -4.75 9.13
N LYS A 426 30.34 -5.89 9.56
CA LYS A 426 30.84 -7.22 9.20
C LYS A 426 30.79 -7.43 7.69
N ARG A 427 29.64 -7.17 7.07
CA ARG A 427 29.42 -7.36 5.63
C ARG A 427 30.34 -6.48 4.78
N HIS A 428 30.55 -5.23 5.21
CA HIS A 428 31.53 -4.36 4.58
C HIS A 428 32.96 -4.92 4.65
N SER A 429 33.37 -5.49 5.78
CA SER A 429 34.70 -6.13 5.91
C SER A 429 34.87 -7.36 5.01
N GLU A 430 33.77 -7.94 4.55
CA GLU A 430 33.70 -9.06 3.60
C GLU A 430 33.57 -8.58 2.13
N ASN A 431 33.80 -7.29 1.86
CA ASN A 431 33.64 -6.64 0.55
C ASN A 431 32.22 -6.70 -0.03
N ASP A 432 31.20 -6.84 0.82
CA ASP A 432 29.79 -6.92 0.41
C ASP A 432 28.99 -5.92 1.26
N SER A 433 29.02 -4.66 0.86
CA SER A 433 28.53 -3.56 1.70
C SER A 433 27.02 -3.60 1.91
N PHE A 434 26.58 -3.40 3.14
CA PHE A 434 25.16 -3.32 3.52
C PHE A 434 24.87 -1.92 4.09
N PRO A 435 24.22 -1.02 3.33
CA PRO A 435 24.05 0.38 3.73
C PRO A 435 23.02 0.57 4.83
N LEU A 436 23.29 1.54 5.70
CA LEU A 436 22.35 2.02 6.71
C LEU A 436 22.06 3.50 6.49
N ILE A 437 20.83 3.91 6.73
CA ILE A 437 20.48 5.33 6.79
C ILE A 437 19.59 5.60 8.01
N GLY A 438 19.82 6.71 8.71
CA GLY A 438 19.01 7.13 9.85
C GLY A 438 18.49 8.56 9.67
N ILE A 439 17.18 8.76 9.85
CA ILE A 439 16.56 10.09 9.82
C ILE A 439 16.08 10.50 11.22
N CYS A 440 16.36 11.74 11.61
CA CYS A 440 16.07 12.35 12.91
C CYS A 440 16.51 11.48 14.09
N GLN A 441 15.62 10.79 14.80
CA GLN A 441 16.02 9.84 15.84
C GLN A 441 16.97 8.76 15.30
N GLY A 442 16.81 8.30 14.06
CA GLY A 442 17.74 7.39 13.40
C GLY A 442 19.15 7.96 13.23
N HIS A 443 19.29 9.27 12.97
CA HIS A 443 20.60 9.95 12.91
C HIS A 443 21.29 9.93 14.29
N GLN A 444 20.51 10.22 15.34
CA GLN A 444 20.95 10.18 16.73
C GLN A 444 21.37 8.76 17.16
N LEU A 445 20.58 7.75 16.75
CA LEU A 445 20.84 6.35 17.03
C LEU A 445 22.15 5.89 16.39
N LEU A 446 22.40 6.21 15.12
CA LEU A 446 23.67 5.88 14.45
C LEU A 446 24.88 6.49 15.18
N ALA A 447 24.76 7.73 15.67
CA ALA A 447 25.83 8.37 16.42
C ALA A 447 26.06 7.69 17.79
N ALA A 448 24.99 7.37 18.51
CA ALA A 448 25.07 6.65 19.79
C ALA A 448 25.68 5.24 19.63
N LEU A 449 25.29 4.52 18.57
CA LEU A 449 25.85 3.19 18.24
C LEU A 449 27.34 3.28 17.90
N ALA A 450 27.76 4.30 17.16
CA ALA A 450 29.18 4.52 16.84
C ALA A 450 30.00 4.96 18.07
N ALA A 451 29.44 5.80 18.94
CA ALA A 451 30.07 6.23 20.18
C ALA A 451 30.09 5.13 21.26
N GLY A 452 29.19 4.14 21.15
CA GLY A 452 28.98 3.11 22.18
C GLY A 452 28.26 3.62 23.43
N THR A 453 27.67 4.82 23.38
CA THR A 453 26.96 5.45 24.49
C THR A 453 25.92 6.46 23.98
N PRO A 454 24.74 6.59 24.63
CA PRO A 454 23.78 7.65 24.33
C PRO A 454 24.30 9.06 24.66
N ASP A 455 25.42 9.19 25.40
CA ASP A 455 26.03 10.48 25.76
C ASP A 455 26.54 11.29 24.55
N ALA A 456 26.62 10.68 23.37
CA ALA A 456 26.86 11.38 22.11
C ALA A 456 25.70 12.32 21.72
N ILE A 457 24.54 12.19 22.34
CA ILE A 457 23.35 12.99 22.06
C ILE A 457 23.15 14.01 23.18
N SER A 458 23.07 15.29 22.83
CA SER A 458 22.67 16.34 23.76
C SER A 458 21.15 16.36 23.88
N LYS A 459 20.63 15.93 25.03
CA LYS A 459 19.20 15.82 25.27
C LYS A 459 18.56 17.15 25.65
N ASN A 460 17.38 17.45 25.08
CA ASN A 460 16.60 18.68 25.35
C ASN A 460 17.41 19.97 25.17
N ALA A 461 18.44 19.92 24.32
CA ALA A 461 19.41 20.99 24.14
C ALA A 461 18.96 22.02 23.09
N TYR A 462 17.98 21.66 22.26
CA TYR A 462 17.52 22.44 21.12
C TYR A 462 16.01 22.72 21.23
N LYS A 463 15.54 23.73 20.51
CA LYS A 463 14.12 24.11 20.36
C LYS A 463 13.72 24.10 18.89
N SER A 464 14.32 23.20 18.12
CA SER A 464 14.11 23.02 16.69
C SER A 464 12.88 22.15 16.41
N THR A 465 11.80 22.40 17.16
CA THR A 465 10.51 21.74 17.01
C THR A 465 9.66 22.55 16.03
N ASN A 466 9.18 21.91 14.96
CA ASN A 466 8.35 22.54 13.95
C ASN A 466 8.98 23.83 13.38
N VAL A 467 10.19 23.74 12.82
CA VAL A 467 10.90 24.88 12.18
C VAL A 467 11.64 24.45 10.92
N SER A 468 11.74 25.33 9.92
CA SER A 468 12.62 25.09 8.76
C SER A 468 13.94 25.83 8.90
N LEU A 469 15.06 25.17 8.60
CA LEU A 469 16.41 25.71 8.78
C LEU A 469 17.24 25.63 7.49
N PRO A 470 18.23 26.52 7.30
CA PRO A 470 19.28 26.34 6.31
C PRO A 470 20.35 25.35 6.82
N LEU A 471 21.21 24.90 5.92
CA LEU A 471 22.35 24.04 6.21
C LEU A 471 23.66 24.79 6.03
N GLN A 472 24.58 24.67 6.98
CA GLN A 472 25.98 25.07 6.80
C GLN A 472 26.77 23.84 6.41
N PHE A 473 27.33 23.82 5.20
CA PHE A 473 28.07 22.64 4.73
C PHE A 473 29.46 22.61 5.39
N VAL A 474 29.87 21.41 5.81
CA VAL A 474 31.26 21.13 6.15
C VAL A 474 31.95 20.73 4.84
N GLU A 475 33.00 21.47 4.47
CA GLU A 475 33.64 21.36 3.16
C GLU A 475 32.62 21.53 2.01
N ASP A 476 32.41 20.49 1.20
CA ASP A 476 31.46 20.49 0.07
C ASP A 476 30.16 19.73 0.36
N GLY A 477 29.95 19.28 1.60
CA GLY A 477 28.76 18.53 2.01
C GLY A 477 28.85 17.01 1.81
N GLY A 478 30.05 16.48 1.57
CA GLY A 478 30.29 15.05 1.39
C GLY A 478 29.64 14.48 0.13
N LYS A 479 29.50 13.16 0.05
CA LYS A 479 28.92 12.47 -1.12
C LYS A 479 27.46 12.83 -1.33
N MET A 480 26.67 12.85 -0.25
CA MET A 480 25.22 13.09 -0.37
C MET A 480 24.93 14.51 -0.83
N LEU A 481 25.31 15.53 -0.05
CA LEU A 481 24.97 16.92 -0.38
C LEU A 481 25.85 17.48 -1.50
N GLY A 482 27.10 17.02 -1.61
CA GLY A 482 28.02 17.44 -2.67
C GLY A 482 27.58 17.02 -4.07
N SER A 483 26.86 15.88 -4.18
CA SER A 483 26.30 15.38 -5.45
C SER A 483 25.15 16.23 -6.01
N LEU A 484 24.55 17.10 -5.17
CA LEU A 484 23.42 17.92 -5.58
C LEU A 484 23.81 18.99 -6.62
N PRO A 485 22.89 19.35 -7.53
CA PRO A 485 23.04 20.50 -8.42
C PRO A 485 23.43 21.79 -7.66
N ALA A 486 24.24 22.64 -8.29
CA ALA A 486 24.80 23.84 -7.67
C ALA A 486 23.73 24.82 -7.18
N ASP A 487 22.59 24.93 -7.88
CA ASP A 487 21.45 25.73 -7.48
C ASP A 487 20.82 25.18 -6.18
N LEU A 488 20.63 23.87 -6.08
CA LEU A 488 20.05 23.23 -4.88
C LEU A 488 20.99 23.32 -3.67
N LYS A 489 22.30 23.18 -3.86
CA LYS A 489 23.29 23.41 -2.79
C LYS A 489 23.20 24.83 -2.25
N LYS A 490 23.14 25.83 -3.14
CA LYS A 490 22.98 27.23 -2.74
C LYS A 490 21.66 27.46 -2.01
N ILE A 491 20.56 26.83 -2.43
CA ILE A 491 19.27 26.92 -1.76
C ILE A 491 19.35 26.35 -0.34
N LEU A 492 19.91 25.15 -0.17
CA LEU A 492 20.11 24.53 1.13
C LEU A 492 20.94 25.42 2.07
N GLN A 493 21.94 26.13 1.55
CA GLN A 493 22.81 27.00 2.34
C GLN A 493 22.19 28.35 2.73
N THR A 494 21.16 28.81 2.00
CA THR A 494 20.68 30.19 2.13
C THR A 494 19.21 30.32 2.51
N LYS A 495 18.38 29.28 2.29
CA LYS A 495 16.95 29.31 2.59
C LYS A 495 16.61 28.38 3.77
N PRO A 496 15.71 28.80 4.68
CA PRO A 496 15.14 27.91 5.69
C PRO A 496 14.21 26.90 5.02
N ILE A 497 14.73 25.73 4.65
CA ILE A 497 14.00 24.79 3.79
C ILE A 497 14.02 23.34 4.30
N THR A 498 14.89 23.02 5.25
CA THR A 498 14.94 21.70 5.86
C THR A 498 14.03 21.66 7.08
N TYR A 499 12.96 20.87 7.03
CA TYR A 499 11.99 20.77 8.12
C TYR A 499 12.60 20.00 9.30
N ASN A 500 12.68 20.65 10.46
CA ASN A 500 13.21 20.11 11.70
C ASN A 500 12.09 20.00 12.73
N ASN A 501 12.05 18.85 13.43
CA ASN A 501 11.09 18.60 14.49
C ASN A 501 11.71 17.79 15.64
N HIS A 502 12.74 18.35 16.28
CA HIS A 502 13.51 17.70 17.34
C HIS A 502 13.96 18.67 18.43
N ASP A 503 14.22 18.15 19.62
CA ASP A 503 14.79 18.83 20.77
C ASP A 503 16.10 18.16 21.26
N HIS A 504 16.47 17.03 20.65
CA HIS A 504 17.72 16.30 20.80
C HIS A 504 18.62 16.48 19.57
N GLY A 505 19.93 16.43 19.74
CA GLY A 505 20.86 16.50 18.60
C GLY A 505 22.31 16.27 19.00
N ILE A 506 23.19 16.11 18.02
CA ILE A 506 24.62 15.84 18.24
C ILE A 506 25.41 17.13 17.95
N PRO A 507 25.95 17.80 18.98
CA PRO A 507 26.75 19.01 18.74
C PRO A 507 28.16 18.64 18.21
N PRO A 508 28.84 19.54 17.47
CA PRO A 508 30.13 19.26 16.84
C PRO A 508 31.21 18.69 17.77
N GLU A 509 31.27 19.13 19.03
CA GLU A 509 32.25 18.68 20.02
C GLU A 509 32.17 17.17 20.33
N MET A 510 31.07 16.50 19.98
CA MET A 510 30.92 15.05 20.19
C MET A 510 31.85 14.23 19.31
N TRP A 511 32.27 14.75 18.15
CA TRP A 511 33.28 14.08 17.31
C TRP A 511 34.65 14.03 17.99
N GLU A 512 35.04 15.08 18.71
CA GLU A 512 36.30 15.06 19.47
C GLU A 512 36.18 14.21 20.73
N ARG A 513 35.03 14.27 21.41
CA ARG A 513 34.78 13.56 22.67
C ARG A 513 34.67 12.05 22.52
N PHE A 514 34.09 11.56 21.41
CA PHE A 514 33.83 10.14 21.20
C PHE A 514 34.60 9.60 19.99
N PRO A 515 35.77 8.95 20.19
CA PRO A 515 36.59 8.45 19.10
C PRO A 515 35.88 7.51 18.14
N GLY A 516 34.97 6.65 18.62
CA GLY A 516 34.20 5.73 17.78
C GLY A 516 33.26 6.45 16.80
N LEU A 517 32.64 7.56 17.23
CA LEU A 517 31.84 8.42 16.36
C LEU A 517 32.70 9.01 15.25
N ASN A 518 33.85 9.59 15.61
CA ASN A 518 34.75 10.21 14.65
C ASN A 518 35.47 9.19 13.76
N GLU A 519 35.68 7.96 14.20
CA GLU A 519 36.26 6.91 13.38
C GLU A 519 35.26 6.45 12.29
N GLN A 520 33.99 6.31 12.65
CA GLN A 520 32.96 5.85 11.73
C GLN A 520 32.46 6.96 10.80
N PHE A 521 32.15 8.14 11.33
CA PHE A 521 31.41 9.20 10.65
C PHE A 521 32.22 10.48 10.51
N MET A 522 32.02 11.17 9.40
CA MET A 522 32.33 12.59 9.25
C MET A 522 31.03 13.39 9.21
N MET A 523 31.02 14.53 9.91
CA MET A 523 29.94 15.50 9.82
C MET A 523 30.02 16.23 8.47
N THR A 524 28.90 16.33 7.75
CA THR A 524 28.85 16.93 6.41
C THR A 524 28.05 18.23 6.35
N SER A 525 27.16 18.46 7.30
CA SER A 525 26.55 19.77 7.48
C SER A 525 26.08 19.99 8.92
N THR A 526 25.89 21.26 9.28
CA THR A 526 25.32 21.69 10.55
C THR A 526 24.12 22.61 10.32
N SER A 527 23.30 22.75 11.35
CA SER A 527 22.29 23.81 11.47
C SER A 527 22.41 24.47 12.84
N GLU A 528 21.92 25.70 12.93
CA GLU A 528 21.86 26.46 14.18
C GLU A 528 20.42 26.51 14.66
N ASP A 529 20.20 26.13 15.92
CA ASP A 529 18.91 26.25 16.56
C ASP A 529 18.56 27.73 16.81
N PRO A 530 17.46 28.23 16.25
CA PRO A 530 17.19 29.68 16.20
C PRO A 530 16.86 30.28 17.57
N VAL A 531 16.56 29.45 18.59
CA VAL A 531 16.19 29.92 19.93
C VAL A 531 17.39 29.90 20.88
N SER A 532 18.15 28.80 20.88
CA SER A 532 19.29 28.60 21.78
C SER A 532 20.63 29.10 21.20
N GLY A 533 20.71 29.32 19.88
CA GLY A 533 21.94 29.64 19.16
C GLY A 533 22.94 28.47 19.12
N ARG A 534 22.50 27.26 19.47
CA ARG A 534 23.37 26.07 19.52
C ARG A 534 23.45 25.42 18.15
N ILE A 535 24.64 24.97 17.79
CA ILE A 535 24.91 24.29 16.53
C ILE A 535 24.78 22.78 16.74
N PHE A 536 24.13 22.09 15.81
CA PHE A 536 24.04 20.63 15.77
C PHE A 536 24.39 20.08 14.38
N SER A 537 24.84 18.83 14.33
CA SER A 537 25.02 18.06 13.11
C SER A 537 23.68 17.89 12.40
N ALA A 538 23.55 18.45 11.20
CA ALA A 538 22.36 18.31 10.37
C ALA A 538 22.47 17.10 9.43
N THR A 539 23.68 16.78 8.96
CA THR A 539 23.98 15.55 8.22
C THR A 539 25.35 14.99 8.58
N MET A 540 25.47 13.66 8.52
CA MET A 540 26.75 12.96 8.61
C MET A 540 26.77 11.76 7.65
N GLU A 541 27.97 11.35 7.24
CA GLU A 541 28.15 10.14 6.44
C GLU A 541 29.43 9.40 6.86
N SER A 542 29.50 8.12 6.54
CA SER A 542 30.67 7.30 6.87
C SER A 542 31.95 7.86 6.25
N ARG A 543 33.04 7.81 7.02
CA ARG A 543 34.38 8.13 6.50
C ARG A 543 34.77 7.18 5.35
N PRO A 544 35.65 7.62 4.44
CA PRO A 544 36.16 6.77 3.37
C PRO A 544 36.71 5.43 3.90
N GLY A 545 36.34 4.32 3.27
CA GLY A 545 36.77 2.97 3.66
C GLY A 545 36.03 2.36 4.86
N LYS A 546 34.94 2.99 5.33
CA LYS A 546 34.03 2.43 6.34
C LYS A 546 32.72 1.95 5.71
N ALA A 547 32.00 1.11 6.45
CA ALA A 547 30.68 0.63 6.04
C ALA A 547 29.76 1.81 5.70
N PRO A 548 29.03 1.80 4.57
CA PRO A 548 28.28 2.96 4.08
C PRO A 548 27.09 3.23 5.00
N MET A 549 27.17 4.30 5.78
CA MET A 549 26.13 4.71 6.71
C MET A 549 25.91 6.22 6.60
N TYR A 550 24.67 6.66 6.62
CA TYR A 550 24.29 8.06 6.45
C TYR A 550 23.29 8.47 7.52
N GLY A 551 23.39 9.70 8.01
CA GLY A 551 22.48 10.25 9.00
C GLY A 551 22.00 11.64 8.59
N ILE A 552 20.69 11.88 8.70
CA ILE A 552 20.04 13.15 8.37
C ILE A 552 19.19 13.57 9.58
N GLN A 553 19.42 14.74 10.16
CA GLN A 553 18.67 15.18 11.34
C GLN A 553 17.29 15.79 10.99
N PHE A 554 17.15 16.34 9.79
CA PHE A 554 15.91 16.95 9.28
C PHE A 554 15.07 15.97 8.46
N HIS A 555 13.79 16.30 8.27
CA HIS A 555 12.78 15.44 7.65
C HIS A 555 12.45 15.83 6.21
N SER A 556 13.18 15.25 5.24
CA SER A 556 12.85 15.43 3.82
C SER A 556 11.61 14.64 3.41
N GLU A 557 11.39 13.50 4.06
CA GLU A 557 10.30 12.56 3.84
C GLU A 557 8.93 13.14 4.21
N THR A 558 8.86 14.11 5.12
CA THR A 558 7.59 14.69 5.57
C THR A 558 7.07 15.74 4.58
N VAL A 559 7.97 16.39 3.81
CA VAL A 559 7.66 17.54 2.93
C VAL A 559 6.51 17.26 1.95
N PRO A 560 6.53 16.19 1.13
CA PRO A 560 5.45 15.94 0.18
C PRO A 560 4.17 15.41 0.85
N TYR A 561 4.26 14.67 1.95
CA TYR A 561 3.17 13.83 2.43
C TYR A 561 2.39 14.35 3.66
N ALA A 562 2.92 15.31 4.42
CA ALA A 562 2.22 15.82 5.61
C ALA A 562 1.27 16.98 5.27
N TRP A 563 0.04 16.92 5.78
CA TRP A 563 -1.05 17.86 5.45
C TRP A 563 -1.63 18.61 6.66
N SER A 564 -1.12 18.32 7.86
CA SER A 564 -1.66 18.85 9.10
C SER A 564 -1.54 20.37 9.19
N PRO A 565 -2.60 21.09 9.58
CA PRO A 565 -2.51 22.52 9.85
C PRO A 565 -1.45 22.86 10.91
N LEU A 566 -1.15 21.94 11.83
CA LEU A 566 -0.23 22.13 12.95
C LEU A 566 1.24 22.26 12.52
N VAL A 567 1.63 21.65 11.40
CA VAL A 567 3.00 21.71 10.87
C VAL A 567 3.14 22.63 9.66
N LYS A 568 2.03 23.23 9.21
CA LYS A 568 1.95 23.95 7.92
C LYS A 568 2.86 25.18 7.85
N SER A 569 3.02 25.92 8.95
CA SER A 569 3.85 27.15 8.99
C SER A 569 5.34 26.86 8.90
N ALA A 570 5.78 25.68 9.33
CA ALA A 570 7.18 25.28 9.36
C ALA A 570 7.59 24.40 8.19
N LEU A 571 6.63 23.69 7.59
CA LEU A 571 6.87 22.75 6.52
C LEU A 571 6.78 23.47 5.16
N VAL A 572 7.94 23.91 4.66
CA VAL A 572 8.05 24.68 3.42
C VAL A 572 7.82 23.76 2.21
N LYS A 573 6.64 23.85 1.57
CA LYS A 573 6.29 23.11 0.34
C LYS A 573 6.45 24.01 -0.90
N THR A 574 7.69 24.23 -1.32
CA THR A 574 8.03 24.99 -2.54
C THR A 574 8.55 24.05 -3.60
N HIS A 575 8.60 24.51 -4.86
CA HIS A 575 9.21 23.74 -5.94
C HIS A 575 10.67 23.38 -5.61
N GLU A 576 11.40 24.29 -4.95
CA GLU A 576 12.77 24.03 -4.52
C GLU A 576 12.87 22.95 -3.43
N SER A 577 11.97 22.97 -2.43
CA SER A 577 12.02 21.95 -1.36
C SER A 577 11.67 20.56 -1.89
N LEU A 578 10.71 20.47 -2.80
CA LEU A 578 10.36 19.20 -3.44
C LEU A 578 11.50 18.67 -4.31
N ARG A 579 12.19 19.53 -5.07
CA ARG A 579 13.41 19.14 -5.82
C ARG A 579 14.51 18.61 -4.89
N ILE A 580 14.74 19.26 -3.75
CA ILE A 580 15.70 18.79 -2.74
C ILE A 580 15.29 17.42 -2.19
N THR A 581 14.02 17.25 -1.81
CA THR A 581 13.48 15.97 -1.34
C THR A 581 13.67 14.87 -2.38
N THR A 582 13.40 15.14 -3.66
CA THR A 582 13.62 14.20 -4.78
C THR A 582 15.10 13.82 -4.92
N GLU A 583 16.02 14.77 -4.90
CA GLU A 583 17.44 14.43 -5.06
C GLU A 583 17.99 13.63 -3.87
N ILE A 584 17.52 13.93 -2.65
CA ILE A 584 17.83 13.12 -1.46
C ILE A 584 17.25 11.71 -1.60
N SER A 585 16.01 11.55 -2.09
CA SER A 585 15.41 10.23 -2.28
C SER A 585 16.14 9.42 -3.35
N LEU A 586 16.54 10.03 -4.47
CA LEU A 586 17.33 9.41 -5.52
C LEU A 586 18.74 9.01 -5.02
N PHE A 587 19.36 9.83 -4.18
CA PHE A 587 20.61 9.46 -3.52
C PHE A 587 20.42 8.23 -2.64
N ILE A 588 19.35 8.18 -1.83
CA ILE A 588 19.02 7.03 -0.99
C ILE A 588 18.82 5.77 -1.84
N ASN A 589 18.10 5.84 -2.96
CA ASN A 589 17.99 4.71 -3.88
C ASN A 589 19.36 4.26 -4.41
N SER A 590 20.25 5.20 -4.77
CA SER A 590 21.61 4.86 -5.24
C SER A 590 22.44 4.08 -4.21
N LEU A 591 22.12 4.20 -2.91
CA LEU A 591 22.77 3.40 -1.87
C LEU A 591 22.42 1.91 -2.01
N PHE A 592 21.19 1.60 -2.44
CA PHE A 592 20.64 0.24 -2.44
C PHE A 592 20.53 -0.38 -3.84
N HIS A 593 20.53 0.44 -4.90
CA HIS A 593 20.20 0.00 -6.27
C HIS A 593 21.07 -1.16 -6.77
N ASP A 594 22.38 -1.08 -6.56
CA ASP A 594 23.32 -2.15 -6.99
C ASP A 594 23.37 -3.34 -6.02
N LYS A 595 22.44 -3.40 -5.06
CA LYS A 595 22.36 -4.42 -4.01
C LYS A 595 20.98 -5.07 -4.05
N PRO A 596 20.70 -5.91 -5.06
CA PRO A 596 19.37 -6.47 -5.21
C PRO A 596 19.00 -7.30 -3.98
N SER A 597 17.71 -7.32 -3.66
CA SER A 597 17.21 -8.16 -2.59
C SER A 597 17.42 -9.63 -2.96
N ARG A 598 17.66 -10.48 -1.95
CA ARG A 598 18.03 -11.90 -2.15
C ARG A 598 16.89 -12.86 -1.80
N PHE A 599 15.65 -12.38 -1.87
CA PHE A 599 14.46 -13.21 -1.65
C PHE A 599 14.34 -14.24 -2.78
N GLY A 600 14.37 -15.53 -2.44
CA GLY A 600 14.20 -16.63 -3.38
C GLY A 600 12.73 -16.97 -3.68
N ASP A 601 11.80 -16.41 -2.90
CA ASP A 601 10.35 -16.62 -3.01
C ASP A 601 9.62 -15.29 -2.80
N ILE A 602 8.69 -14.98 -3.71
CA ILE A 602 7.83 -13.78 -3.63
C ILE A 602 6.93 -13.85 -2.39
N GLY A 603 6.47 -15.05 -2.00
CA GLY A 603 5.63 -15.23 -0.82
C GLY A 603 6.33 -14.80 0.48
N GLN A 604 7.63 -15.13 0.61
CA GLN A 604 8.45 -14.69 1.73
C GLN A 604 8.58 -13.15 1.80
N LEU A 605 8.72 -12.48 0.65
CA LEU A 605 8.78 -11.02 0.59
C LEU A 605 7.42 -10.40 0.93
N GLN A 606 6.33 -10.92 0.34
CA GLN A 606 4.97 -10.38 0.51
C GLN A 606 4.58 -10.23 1.98
N GLY A 607 4.83 -11.23 2.82
CA GLY A 607 4.52 -11.15 4.26
C GLY A 607 5.31 -10.11 5.06
N LEU A 608 6.36 -9.54 4.48
CA LEU A 608 7.19 -8.49 5.09
C LEU A 608 6.90 -7.11 4.51
N LEU A 609 6.23 -7.01 3.35
CA LEU A 609 5.97 -5.74 2.70
C LEU A 609 5.05 -4.88 3.55
N VAL A 610 5.40 -3.61 3.72
CA VAL A 610 4.63 -2.65 4.53
C VAL A 610 3.19 -2.49 4.07
N GLU A 611 2.91 -2.72 2.78
CA GLU A 611 1.56 -2.68 2.20
C GLU A 611 0.62 -3.77 2.72
N THR A 612 1.15 -4.82 3.34
CA THR A 612 0.34 -5.87 3.99
C THR A 612 -0.17 -5.47 5.38
N TYR A 613 0.30 -4.34 5.93
CA TYR A 613 -0.06 -3.86 7.25
C TYR A 613 -1.09 -2.73 7.18
N ASP A 614 -2.12 -2.81 8.03
CA ASP A 614 -3.21 -1.84 8.10
C ASP A 614 -2.72 -0.41 8.30
N LEU A 615 -3.11 0.47 7.37
CA LEU A 615 -2.93 1.91 7.50
C LEU A 615 -4.04 2.48 8.41
N ARG A 616 -3.65 3.07 9.54
CA ARG A 616 -4.56 3.76 10.47
C ARG A 616 -4.31 5.26 10.44
N CYS A 617 -5.36 6.03 10.15
CA CYS A 617 -5.32 7.48 10.15
C CYS A 617 -6.03 8.01 11.40
N ALA A 618 -5.38 8.94 12.12
CA ALA A 618 -5.96 9.57 13.30
C ALA A 618 -7.08 10.56 12.90
N VAL A 619 -8.28 10.04 12.63
CA VAL A 619 -9.52 10.84 12.58
C VAL A 619 -10.40 10.58 13.81
N ASP A 620 -10.16 9.49 14.55
CA ASP A 620 -11.06 9.02 15.62
C ASP A 620 -10.50 9.08 17.05
N THR A 621 -9.26 9.54 17.31
CA THR A 621 -8.67 9.40 18.66
C THR A 621 -7.85 10.58 19.18
N GLY A 622 -8.03 11.81 18.68
CA GLY A 622 -7.51 13.03 19.34
C GLY A 622 -6.00 13.08 19.65
N ALA A 623 -5.20 12.16 19.14
CA ALA A 623 -3.78 12.03 19.38
C ALA A 623 -3.05 11.85 18.04
N ALA A 624 -2.01 12.66 17.84
CA ALA A 624 -1.14 12.75 16.65
C ALA A 624 -1.75 13.43 15.40
N GLU A 625 -1.88 14.76 15.45
CA GLU A 625 -1.69 15.71 14.34
C GLU A 625 -2.20 15.34 12.92
N GLY A 626 -3.26 14.54 12.75
CA GLY A 626 -3.74 14.12 11.43
C GLY A 626 -2.74 13.27 10.63
N ARG A 627 -1.85 12.52 11.29
CA ARG A 627 -0.88 11.61 10.64
C ARG A 627 -1.48 10.20 10.52
N CYS A 628 -1.15 9.50 9.44
CA CYS A 628 -1.45 8.08 9.27
C CYS A 628 -0.21 7.22 9.54
N PHE A 629 -0.43 6.03 10.06
CA PHE A 629 0.62 5.08 10.43
C PHE A 629 0.22 3.66 10.05
N HIS A 630 1.16 2.88 9.55
CA HIS A 630 0.99 1.43 9.46
C HIS A 630 1.12 0.86 10.87
N HIS A 631 0.07 0.19 11.33
CA HIS A 631 0.09 -0.51 12.61
C HIS A 631 0.77 -1.87 12.44
N ILE A 632 1.90 -2.05 13.10
CA ILE A 632 2.69 -3.29 13.05
C ILE A 632 2.39 -4.07 14.33
N PRO A 633 1.72 -5.24 14.25
CA PRO A 633 1.56 -6.09 15.41
C PRO A 633 2.93 -6.56 15.89
N ASP A 634 3.08 -6.76 17.19
CA ASP A 634 4.30 -7.37 17.74
C ASP A 634 4.46 -8.77 17.12
N PRO A 635 5.60 -9.15 16.51
CA PRO A 635 5.83 -10.43 15.84
C PRO A 635 5.93 -11.58 16.84
N THR A 636 6.29 -11.33 18.09
CA THR A 636 6.12 -12.33 19.15
C THR A 636 4.64 -12.50 19.39
N LEU A 637 3.82 -11.45 19.44
CA LEU A 637 2.37 -11.61 19.36
C LEU A 637 1.88 -12.06 17.96
N LEU A 638 2.58 -11.91 16.84
CA LEU A 638 2.12 -12.47 15.56
C LEU A 638 2.38 -14.00 15.59
N GLY A 639 3.50 -14.45 16.15
CA GLY A 639 3.79 -15.85 16.42
C GLY A 639 3.06 -16.46 17.63
N ILE A 640 2.62 -15.66 18.61
CA ILE A 640 1.97 -16.05 19.89
C ILE A 640 0.46 -15.70 19.89
N ASN A 641 -0.01 -14.89 18.94
CA ASN A 641 -1.32 -14.19 18.94
C ASN A 641 -1.88 -14.03 17.51
N LEU A 642 -1.39 -14.80 16.51
CA LEU A 642 -2.27 -15.13 15.40
C LEU A 642 -3.30 -16.13 15.98
N PRO A 643 -4.59 -15.79 16.02
CA PRO A 643 -5.62 -16.76 16.36
C PRO A 643 -5.50 -17.98 15.43
N PHE A 644 -5.36 -19.20 15.94
CA PHE A 644 -5.47 -20.39 15.08
C PHE A 644 -6.90 -20.89 15.10
N ALA A 645 -7.59 -20.73 13.99
CA ALA A 645 -8.90 -21.30 13.77
C ALA A 645 -8.76 -22.49 12.83
N ASN A 646 -8.97 -23.69 13.35
CA ASN A 646 -8.64 -24.93 12.64
C ASN A 646 -9.90 -25.63 12.19
N LEU A 647 -9.98 -25.96 10.91
CA LEU A 647 -11.14 -26.58 10.28
C LEU A 647 -11.01 -28.10 10.31
N LEU A 648 -11.98 -28.78 10.95
CA LEU A 648 -12.13 -30.22 10.85
C LEU A 648 -12.65 -30.57 9.44
N ASP A 649 -12.04 -31.53 8.78
CA ASP A 649 -12.29 -31.80 7.37
C ASP A 649 -13.58 -32.59 7.06
N ILE A 650 -14.25 -32.40 5.92
CA ILE A 650 -15.52 -33.07 5.56
C ILE A 650 -15.26 -34.23 4.58
N THR A 651 -15.59 -35.48 4.93
CA THR A 651 -15.49 -36.62 4.02
C THR A 651 -16.70 -36.74 3.08
N MET A 652 -16.45 -36.95 1.78
CA MET A 652 -17.48 -37.23 0.76
C MET A 652 -17.37 -38.61 0.10
N ARG A 653 -16.18 -39.24 0.12
CA ARG A 653 -15.92 -40.61 -0.39
C ARG A 653 -14.82 -41.25 0.43
N GLU A 654 -14.70 -42.58 0.37
CA GLU A 654 -13.71 -43.39 1.10
C GLU A 654 -12.23 -42.96 0.93
N SER A 655 -11.89 -41.98 0.07
CA SER A 655 -10.51 -41.61 -0.24
C SER A 655 -10.06 -40.17 0.01
N ASP A 656 -10.92 -39.15 0.14
CA ASP A 656 -10.46 -37.74 0.25
C ASP A 656 -11.46 -36.88 1.07
N ALA A 657 -10.93 -36.06 1.99
CA ALA A 657 -11.68 -35.08 2.77
C ALA A 657 -11.41 -33.65 2.23
N PHE A 658 -12.38 -32.74 2.38
CA PHE A 658 -12.27 -31.36 1.86
C PHE A 658 -12.81 -30.22 2.77
N ILE A 659 -12.11 -29.07 2.72
CA ILE A 659 -12.47 -27.83 3.43
C ILE A 659 -12.91 -26.76 2.43
N PRO A 660 -14.11 -26.16 2.55
CA PRO A 660 -14.52 -25.03 1.71
C PRO A 660 -13.62 -23.80 1.90
N GLU A 661 -13.15 -23.20 0.79
CA GLU A 661 -12.22 -22.07 0.81
C GLU A 661 -12.78 -20.83 1.52
N TYR A 662 -14.09 -20.59 1.42
CA TYR A 662 -14.70 -19.41 2.02
C TYR A 662 -14.56 -19.38 3.54
N MET A 663 -14.51 -20.54 4.19
CA MET A 663 -14.30 -20.66 5.64
C MET A 663 -12.86 -20.32 6.01
N VAL A 664 -11.90 -20.79 5.19
CA VAL A 664 -10.48 -20.45 5.33
C VAL A 664 -10.31 -18.93 5.18
N LYS A 665 -10.85 -18.33 4.13
CA LYS A 665 -10.81 -16.88 3.90
C LYS A 665 -11.45 -16.08 5.01
N PHE A 666 -12.57 -16.55 5.54
CA PHE A 666 -13.24 -15.89 6.65
C PHE A 666 -12.34 -15.87 7.88
N LEU A 667 -11.70 -16.99 8.24
CA LEU A 667 -10.79 -17.08 9.38
C LEU A 667 -9.48 -16.29 9.13
N GLU A 668 -8.90 -16.38 7.94
CA GLU A 668 -7.72 -15.57 7.55
C GLU A 668 -8.02 -14.08 7.60
N SER A 669 -9.23 -13.65 7.21
CA SER A 669 -9.65 -12.24 7.29
C SER A 669 -9.72 -11.69 8.71
N THR A 670 -9.81 -12.57 9.71
CA THR A 670 -9.75 -12.17 11.12
C THR A 670 -8.32 -12.04 11.64
N GLY A 671 -7.32 -12.28 10.79
CA GLY A 671 -5.93 -12.44 11.19
C GLY A 671 -5.59 -13.85 11.66
N SER A 672 -6.39 -14.87 11.35
CA SER A 672 -6.09 -16.25 11.76
C SER A 672 -5.22 -17.01 10.77
N GLN A 673 -4.34 -17.88 11.29
CA GLN A 673 -3.74 -18.94 10.48
C GLN A 673 -4.56 -20.24 10.64
N VAL A 674 -4.76 -20.96 9.55
CA VAL A 674 -5.64 -22.14 9.52
C VAL A 674 -4.81 -23.41 9.33
N VAL A 675 -4.92 -24.36 10.26
CA VAL A 675 -4.40 -25.73 10.15
C VAL A 675 -5.57 -26.69 9.91
N PRO A 676 -5.60 -27.42 8.78
CA PRO A 676 -6.57 -28.49 8.56
C PRO A 676 -6.40 -29.64 9.55
N ILE A 677 -7.50 -30.12 10.14
CA ILE A 677 -7.50 -31.32 10.99
C ILE A 677 -8.20 -32.45 10.25
N HIS A 678 -7.48 -33.54 10.00
CA HIS A 678 -8.06 -34.72 9.38
C HIS A 678 -8.81 -35.57 10.43
N GLU A 679 -10.05 -35.96 10.15
CA GLU A 679 -10.93 -36.72 11.06
C GLU A 679 -10.32 -38.04 11.58
N LYS A 680 -9.47 -38.69 10.76
CA LYS A 680 -8.79 -39.95 11.12
C LYS A 680 -7.38 -39.77 11.67
N ASP A 681 -7.01 -38.59 12.13
CA ASP A 681 -5.69 -38.35 12.72
C ASP A 681 -5.50 -39.24 13.98
N PRO A 682 -4.53 -40.18 13.96
CA PRO A 682 -4.28 -41.04 15.11
C PRO A 682 -3.76 -40.23 16.32
N ASP A 683 -3.00 -39.16 16.07
CA ASP A 683 -2.32 -38.35 17.07
C ASP A 683 -3.04 -37.01 17.33
N LEU A 684 -4.36 -36.98 17.14
CA LEU A 684 -5.19 -35.78 17.27
C LEU A 684 -4.92 -34.96 18.54
N GLU A 685 -4.72 -35.58 19.71
CA GLU A 685 -4.42 -34.82 20.95
C GLU A 685 -3.07 -34.08 20.90
N SER A 686 -2.08 -34.64 20.18
CA SER A 686 -0.78 -33.99 19.95
C SER A 686 -0.91 -32.84 18.95
N VAL A 687 -1.78 -32.95 17.95
CA VAL A 687 -2.13 -31.82 17.08
C VAL A 687 -2.83 -30.74 17.89
N LEU A 688 -3.88 -31.08 18.63
CA LEU A 688 -4.66 -30.14 19.44
C LEU A 688 -3.83 -29.41 20.51
N SER A 689 -2.83 -30.07 21.11
CA SER A 689 -1.96 -29.45 22.12
C SER A 689 -1.11 -28.31 21.58
N ARG A 690 -0.92 -28.25 20.26
CA ARG A 690 -0.16 -27.19 19.57
C ARG A 690 -1.04 -26.06 19.07
N LEU A 691 -2.37 -26.20 19.11
CA LEU A 691 -3.32 -25.25 18.54
C LEU A 691 -3.94 -24.32 19.59
N SER A 692 -4.47 -23.18 19.13
CA SER A 692 -5.15 -22.19 19.97
C SER A 692 -6.65 -22.45 20.16
N GLY A 693 -7.25 -23.28 19.31
CA GLY A 693 -8.67 -23.63 19.34
C GLY A 693 -9.10 -24.38 18.08
N VAL A 694 -10.39 -24.73 17.99
CA VAL A 694 -10.95 -25.45 16.83
C VAL A 694 -12.24 -24.81 16.35
N TYR A 695 -12.37 -24.77 15.02
CA TYR A 695 -13.57 -24.40 14.27
C TYR A 695 -14.16 -25.66 13.62
N LEU A 696 -15.34 -26.09 14.08
CA LEU A 696 -16.10 -27.18 13.47
C LEU A 696 -16.99 -26.61 12.35
N PRO A 697 -16.69 -26.95 11.08
CA PRO A 697 -17.45 -26.41 9.96
C PRO A 697 -18.84 -26.99 9.80
N ASP A 698 -19.53 -26.36 8.86
CA ASP A 698 -20.76 -26.87 8.27
C ASP A 698 -20.54 -28.14 7.45
N GLY A 699 -21.61 -28.86 7.13
CA GLY A 699 -21.58 -30.06 6.30
C GLY A 699 -22.97 -30.54 5.93
N VAL A 700 -23.05 -31.49 5.00
CA VAL A 700 -24.32 -31.91 4.38
C VAL A 700 -24.78 -33.33 4.76
N LEU A 701 -23.99 -34.01 5.58
CA LEU A 701 -24.31 -35.35 6.08
C LEU A 701 -25.08 -35.24 7.40
N ASP A 702 -25.98 -36.19 7.66
CA ASP A 702 -26.63 -36.32 8.95
C ASP A 702 -25.59 -36.54 10.07
N ILE A 703 -25.93 -36.18 11.31
CA ILE A 703 -25.05 -36.42 12.46
C ILE A 703 -25.22 -37.85 12.92
N ASP A 704 -24.15 -38.62 12.76
CA ASP A 704 -24.06 -40.04 13.17
C ASP A 704 -22.76 -40.22 13.95
N PHE A 705 -22.90 -40.57 15.23
CA PHE A 705 -21.74 -40.71 16.12
C PHE A 705 -20.81 -41.86 15.72
N ASP A 706 -21.22 -42.79 14.86
CA ASP A 706 -20.34 -43.85 14.37
C ASP A 706 -19.42 -43.38 13.23
N GLN A 707 -19.63 -42.17 12.68
CA GLN A 707 -18.82 -41.65 11.59
C GLN A 707 -17.48 -41.05 12.08
N PRO A 708 -16.41 -41.13 11.26
CA PRO A 708 -15.09 -40.64 11.64
C PRO A 708 -15.04 -39.17 12.05
N TYR A 709 -15.80 -38.31 11.38
CA TYR A 709 -15.88 -36.88 11.68
C TYR A 709 -16.44 -36.62 13.09
N GLU A 710 -17.54 -37.27 13.44
CA GLU A 710 -18.19 -37.15 14.74
C GLU A 710 -17.34 -37.72 15.86
N GLN A 711 -16.63 -38.82 15.61
CA GLN A 711 -15.67 -39.38 16.54
C GLN A 711 -14.49 -38.40 16.78
N ALA A 712 -13.99 -37.75 15.73
CA ALA A 712 -12.97 -36.71 15.87
C ALA A 712 -13.50 -35.49 16.65
N ALA A 713 -14.71 -35.03 16.34
CA ALA A 713 -15.35 -33.93 17.05
C ALA A 713 -15.63 -34.25 18.52
N LEU A 714 -16.02 -35.49 18.85
CA LEU A 714 -16.18 -35.96 20.23
C LEU A 714 -14.85 -35.95 20.98
N ARG A 715 -13.76 -36.39 20.34
CA ARG A 715 -12.40 -36.29 20.91
C ARG A 715 -12.01 -34.83 21.17
N ILE A 716 -12.27 -33.92 20.24
CA ILE A 716 -12.01 -32.48 20.36
C ILE A 716 -12.86 -31.86 21.49
N TYR A 717 -14.14 -32.21 21.56
CA TYR A 717 -15.07 -31.75 22.60
C TYR A 717 -14.61 -32.18 24.00
N ASN A 718 -14.20 -33.44 24.15
CA ASN A 718 -13.66 -33.97 25.40
C ASN A 718 -12.30 -33.35 25.74
N TYR A 719 -11.45 -33.11 24.74
CA TYR A 719 -10.19 -32.41 24.90
C TYR A 719 -10.42 -31.00 25.45
N ALA A 720 -11.33 -30.22 24.87
CA ALA A 720 -11.67 -28.88 25.36
C ALA A 720 -12.15 -28.88 26.82
N LYS A 721 -12.99 -29.85 27.20
CA LYS A 721 -13.45 -30.02 28.60
C LYS A 721 -12.32 -30.39 29.56
N LYS A 722 -11.44 -31.31 29.14
CA LYS A 722 -10.26 -31.72 29.92
C LYS A 722 -9.34 -30.53 30.17
N ARG A 723 -8.99 -29.78 29.12
CA ARG A 723 -8.08 -28.63 29.19
C ARG A 723 -8.66 -27.50 30.05
N HIS A 724 -9.97 -27.26 29.94
CA HIS A 724 -10.67 -26.35 30.86
C HIS A 724 -10.56 -26.79 32.33
N SER A 725 -10.72 -28.08 32.62
CA SER A 725 -10.54 -28.59 34.01
C SER A 725 -9.10 -28.48 34.53
N GLU A 726 -8.13 -28.38 33.62
CA GLU A 726 -6.71 -28.13 33.90
C GLU A 726 -6.39 -26.62 33.99
N ASN A 727 -7.41 -25.76 34.03
CA ASN A 727 -7.30 -24.30 34.02
C ASN A 727 -6.59 -23.73 32.77
N ASP A 728 -6.72 -24.43 31.64
CA ASP A 728 -6.11 -24.09 30.37
C ASP A 728 -7.17 -24.15 29.24
N PRO A 729 -8.15 -23.23 29.25
CA PRO A 729 -9.32 -23.33 28.39
C PRO A 729 -8.96 -23.34 26.90
N PHE A 730 -9.57 -24.27 26.15
CA PHE A 730 -9.36 -24.46 24.71
C PHE A 730 -10.67 -24.17 23.95
N PRO A 731 -10.77 -23.04 23.23
CA PRO A 731 -12.00 -22.61 22.59
C PRO A 731 -12.44 -23.51 21.43
N LEU A 732 -13.74 -23.79 21.38
CA LEU A 732 -14.38 -24.59 20.32
C LEU A 732 -15.55 -23.82 19.72
N ILE A 733 -15.53 -23.61 18.41
CA ILE A 733 -16.57 -22.88 17.68
C ILE A 733 -17.24 -23.83 16.70
N GLY A 734 -18.56 -23.97 16.74
CA GLY A 734 -19.33 -24.76 15.78
C GLY A 734 -20.24 -23.88 14.94
N VAL A 735 -20.09 -23.95 13.61
CA VAL A 735 -20.91 -23.17 12.66
C VAL A 735 -21.74 -24.09 11.77
N GLY A 736 -23.00 -23.76 11.51
CA GLY A 736 -23.91 -24.59 10.70
C GLY A 736 -24.10 -25.97 11.33
N ARG A 737 -23.75 -27.05 10.61
CA ARG A 737 -23.66 -28.41 11.16
C ARG A 737 -22.79 -28.52 12.42
N GLY A 738 -21.71 -27.72 12.53
CA GLY A 738 -20.89 -27.68 13.75
C GLY A 738 -21.68 -27.27 14.99
N TYR A 739 -22.64 -26.34 14.87
CA TYR A 739 -23.56 -25.98 15.95
C TYR A 739 -24.44 -27.17 16.35
N HIS A 740 -25.02 -27.87 15.35
CA HIS A 740 -25.84 -29.05 15.59
C HIS A 740 -25.05 -30.18 16.27
N LEU A 741 -23.79 -30.36 15.88
CA LEU A 741 -22.90 -31.37 16.47
C LEU A 741 -22.56 -31.04 17.92
N LEU A 742 -22.23 -29.79 18.24
CA LEU A 742 -22.03 -29.37 19.63
C LEU A 742 -23.28 -29.61 20.49
N ALA A 743 -24.47 -29.33 19.95
CA ALA A 743 -25.72 -29.59 20.66
C ALA A 743 -25.93 -31.09 20.89
N ALA A 744 -25.69 -31.93 19.88
CA ALA A 744 -25.81 -33.38 19.97
C ALA A 744 -24.80 -33.98 20.97
N LEU A 745 -23.54 -33.52 20.94
CA LEU A 745 -22.49 -33.95 21.87
C LEU A 745 -22.82 -33.57 23.32
N ALA A 746 -23.40 -32.40 23.56
CA ALA A 746 -23.85 -31.99 24.89
C ALA A 746 -25.10 -32.77 25.35
N ALA A 747 -26.04 -33.05 24.44
CA ALA A 747 -27.23 -33.85 24.73
C ALA A 747 -26.94 -35.35 24.88
N GLY A 748 -25.81 -35.83 24.36
CA GLY A 748 -25.45 -37.24 24.29
C GLY A 748 -26.21 -38.03 23.21
N THR A 749 -26.97 -37.36 22.34
CA THR A 749 -27.74 -37.98 21.25
C THR A 749 -28.00 -36.99 20.12
N PRO A 750 -27.99 -37.43 18.83
CA PRO A 750 -28.46 -36.63 17.70
C PRO A 750 -29.96 -36.26 17.76
N ASP A 751 -30.76 -36.94 18.61
CA ASP A 751 -32.21 -36.69 18.75
C ASP A 751 -32.57 -35.29 19.27
N VAL A 752 -31.58 -34.50 19.69
CA VAL A 752 -31.74 -33.08 20.05
C VAL A 752 -32.06 -32.19 18.84
N ILE A 753 -31.72 -32.66 17.63
CA ILE A 753 -32.02 -31.96 16.38
C ILE A 753 -33.42 -32.38 15.93
N SER A 754 -34.30 -31.41 15.75
CA SER A 754 -35.67 -31.70 15.33
C SER A 754 -35.71 -32.25 13.91
N LYS A 755 -36.39 -33.39 13.73
CA LYS A 755 -36.70 -33.98 12.41
C LYS A 755 -37.81 -33.24 11.66
N ASP A 756 -38.32 -32.16 12.25
CA ASP A 756 -39.30 -31.29 11.63
C ASP A 756 -38.60 -30.30 10.68
N PRO A 757 -38.76 -30.45 9.35
CA PRO A 757 -38.01 -29.66 8.40
C PRO A 757 -38.46 -28.20 8.43
N ARG A 758 -37.50 -27.28 8.35
CA ARG A 758 -37.76 -25.88 8.06
C ARG A 758 -38.26 -25.77 6.63
N ASN A 759 -39.35 -25.05 6.44
CA ASN A 759 -39.98 -24.89 5.13
C ASN A 759 -39.29 -23.82 4.26
N THR A 760 -38.28 -23.11 4.80
CA THR A 760 -37.47 -22.13 4.06
C THR A 760 -35.97 -22.32 4.30
N PRO A 761 -35.32 -23.34 3.72
CA PRO A 761 -33.86 -23.33 3.59
C PRO A 761 -33.42 -22.23 2.60
N ASN A 762 -32.21 -21.70 2.76
CA ASN A 762 -31.61 -20.64 1.94
C ASN A 762 -32.36 -19.30 1.99
N VAL A 763 -32.59 -18.77 3.20
CA VAL A 763 -33.19 -17.44 3.38
C VAL A 763 -32.39 -16.60 4.37
N ALA A 764 -32.40 -15.29 4.16
CA ALA A 764 -31.85 -14.33 5.11
C ALA A 764 -32.90 -13.99 6.18
N LEU A 765 -32.56 -14.14 7.47
CA LEU A 765 -33.51 -13.91 8.57
C LEU A 765 -32.91 -12.99 9.67
N PRO A 766 -33.74 -12.14 10.31
CA PRO A 766 -33.33 -11.45 11.52
C PRO A 766 -33.19 -12.42 12.70
N LEU A 767 -32.45 -11.98 13.71
CA LEU A 767 -32.08 -12.72 14.91
C LEU A 767 -32.78 -12.13 16.13
N ARG A 768 -33.54 -12.92 16.87
CA ARG A 768 -34.07 -12.49 18.17
C ARG A 768 -33.09 -12.88 19.27
N ILE A 769 -32.36 -11.91 19.79
CA ILE A 769 -31.48 -12.11 20.93
C ILE A 769 -32.35 -12.36 22.18
N VAL A 770 -32.07 -13.47 22.88
CA VAL A 770 -32.77 -13.91 24.09
C VAL A 770 -31.92 -13.57 25.33
N ASP A 771 -30.60 -13.65 25.20
CA ASP A 771 -29.62 -13.28 26.22
C ASP A 771 -28.36 -12.72 25.52
N ASP A 772 -27.93 -11.54 25.93
CA ASP A 772 -26.68 -10.91 25.46
C ASP A 772 -25.68 -10.64 26.61
N GLY A 773 -25.88 -11.27 27.76
CA GLY A 773 -25.01 -11.14 28.92
C GLY A 773 -23.73 -11.98 28.89
N GLY A 774 -23.54 -12.84 27.87
CA GLY A 774 -22.32 -13.64 27.72
C GLY A 774 -21.41 -13.19 26.58
N ASP A 775 -20.30 -13.91 26.40
CA ASP A 775 -19.10 -13.43 25.72
C ASP A 775 -19.31 -13.16 24.21
N MET A 776 -20.11 -13.97 23.52
CA MET A 776 -20.26 -13.89 22.06
C MET A 776 -21.14 -12.73 21.62
N LEU A 777 -22.41 -12.73 22.02
CA LEU A 777 -23.31 -11.64 21.61
C LEU A 777 -23.06 -10.39 22.44
N GLY A 778 -22.69 -10.52 23.72
CA GLY A 778 -22.46 -9.39 24.61
C GLY A 778 -21.32 -8.47 24.17
N SER A 779 -20.25 -9.04 23.59
CA SER A 779 -19.10 -8.29 23.08
C SER A 779 -19.34 -7.58 21.74
N LEU A 780 -20.43 -7.88 21.04
CA LEU A 780 -20.71 -7.24 19.74
C LEU A 780 -21.10 -5.77 19.91
N PRO A 781 -20.67 -4.87 18.99
CA PRO A 781 -21.11 -3.48 18.97
C PRO A 781 -22.63 -3.31 18.93
N LEU A 782 -23.16 -2.27 19.57
CA LEU A 782 -24.60 -2.01 19.64
C LEU A 782 -25.27 -1.92 18.27
N ASN A 783 -24.61 -1.28 17.30
CA ASN A 783 -25.11 -1.19 15.92
C ASN A 783 -25.17 -2.56 15.23
N VAL A 784 -24.24 -3.48 15.54
CA VAL A 784 -24.26 -4.85 15.00
C VAL A 784 -25.40 -5.65 15.61
N LYS A 785 -25.63 -5.52 16.93
CA LYS A 785 -26.79 -6.12 17.61
C LYS A 785 -28.12 -5.64 17.01
N GLU A 786 -28.24 -4.34 16.75
CA GLU A 786 -29.42 -3.75 16.10
C GLU A 786 -29.62 -4.29 14.68
N ILE A 787 -28.55 -4.38 13.88
CA ILE A 787 -28.58 -4.96 12.54
C ILE A 787 -29.07 -6.42 12.59
N LEU A 788 -28.50 -7.24 13.48
CA LEU A 788 -28.89 -8.63 13.66
C LEU A 788 -30.39 -8.76 14.00
N GLN A 789 -30.93 -7.87 14.83
CA GLN A 789 -32.33 -7.92 15.25
C GLN A 789 -33.32 -7.38 14.22
N THR A 790 -32.92 -6.40 13.40
CA THR A 790 -33.84 -5.64 12.54
C THR A 790 -33.73 -5.99 11.06
N LYS A 791 -32.64 -6.63 10.62
CA LYS A 791 -32.36 -6.89 9.21
C LYS A 791 -32.23 -8.39 8.94
N ALA A 792 -32.64 -8.79 7.74
CA ALA A 792 -32.42 -10.13 7.20
C ALA A 792 -30.95 -10.28 6.75
N VAL A 793 -30.05 -10.51 7.71
CA VAL A 793 -28.58 -10.55 7.48
C VAL A 793 -27.93 -11.89 7.81
N ARG A 794 -28.70 -12.91 8.21
CA ARG A 794 -28.16 -14.26 8.45
C ARG A 794 -28.45 -15.19 7.28
N HIS A 795 -27.43 -15.63 6.55
CA HIS A 795 -27.60 -16.72 5.60
C HIS A 795 -27.85 -18.02 6.36
N ASN A 796 -29.04 -18.61 6.18
CA ASN A 796 -29.38 -19.92 6.73
C ASN A 796 -29.75 -20.89 5.60
N ASP A 797 -29.01 -21.99 5.48
CA ASP A 797 -29.21 -23.08 4.53
C ASP A 797 -29.66 -24.40 5.20
N GLN A 798 -29.80 -24.40 6.53
CA GLN A 798 -30.08 -25.61 7.29
C GLN A 798 -31.56 -26.00 7.21
N MET A 799 -31.82 -27.27 6.85
CA MET A 799 -33.18 -27.83 6.81
C MET A 799 -33.72 -28.22 8.19
N TYR A 800 -32.85 -28.48 9.18
CA TYR A 800 -33.25 -28.91 10.53
C TYR A 800 -32.70 -27.96 11.59
N GLY A 801 -33.20 -28.02 12.82
CA GLY A 801 -32.74 -27.14 13.90
C GLY A 801 -33.11 -27.64 15.29
N VAL A 802 -32.54 -27.01 16.32
CA VAL A 802 -32.84 -27.32 17.72
C VAL A 802 -34.00 -26.44 18.19
N LEU A 803 -35.14 -27.06 18.50
CA LEU A 803 -36.31 -26.36 19.03
C LEU A 803 -36.07 -25.96 20.49
N PRO A 804 -36.64 -24.83 20.98
CA PRO A 804 -36.51 -24.42 22.38
C PRO A 804 -36.89 -25.49 23.40
N GLU A 805 -37.93 -26.29 23.12
CA GLU A 805 -38.36 -27.42 23.97
C GLU A 805 -37.29 -28.52 24.14
N MET A 806 -36.36 -28.64 23.20
CA MET A 806 -35.25 -29.62 23.31
C MET A 806 -34.25 -29.23 24.40
N TRP A 807 -34.16 -27.95 24.75
CA TRP A 807 -33.28 -27.48 25.83
C TRP A 807 -33.77 -27.92 27.21
N GLU A 808 -35.07 -28.05 27.40
CA GLU A 808 -35.65 -28.62 28.62
C GLU A 808 -35.59 -30.15 28.61
N ARG A 809 -35.79 -30.76 27.43
CA ARG A 809 -35.80 -32.22 27.27
C ARG A 809 -34.43 -32.87 27.45
N PHE A 810 -33.35 -32.18 27.11
CA PHE A 810 -31.98 -32.69 27.18
C PHE A 810 -31.15 -31.87 28.19
N PRO A 811 -31.10 -32.30 29.48
CA PRO A 811 -30.41 -31.55 30.53
C PRO A 811 -28.94 -31.26 30.22
N GLY A 812 -28.22 -32.20 29.58
CA GLY A 812 -26.82 -32.01 29.21
C GLY A 812 -26.57 -30.83 28.26
N LEU A 813 -27.52 -30.55 27.36
CA LEU A 813 -27.47 -29.37 26.49
C LEU A 813 -27.57 -28.08 27.33
N ASN A 814 -28.55 -28.02 28.23
CA ASN A 814 -28.80 -26.85 29.06
C ASN A 814 -27.77 -26.68 30.20
N GLU A 815 -27.07 -27.74 30.61
CA GLU A 815 -25.97 -27.66 31.58
C GLU A 815 -24.70 -27.06 30.97
N GLN A 816 -24.40 -27.39 29.70
CA GLN A 816 -23.22 -26.90 29.00
C GLN A 816 -23.44 -25.52 28.41
N PHE A 817 -24.58 -25.30 27.75
CA PHE A 817 -24.83 -24.13 26.92
C PHE A 817 -25.98 -23.25 27.45
N LEU A 818 -25.86 -21.97 27.17
CA LEU A 818 -26.90 -20.96 27.23
C LEU A 818 -27.37 -20.67 25.79
N MET A 819 -28.68 -20.70 25.56
CA MET A 819 -29.29 -20.24 24.31
C MET A 819 -29.28 -18.71 24.28
N THR A 820 -28.52 -18.12 23.37
CA THR A 820 -28.35 -16.66 23.32
C THR A 820 -29.25 -15.99 22.29
N SER A 821 -29.69 -16.72 21.28
CA SER A 821 -30.65 -16.19 20.32
C SER A 821 -31.52 -17.24 19.66
N THR A 822 -32.62 -16.77 19.08
CA THR A 822 -33.61 -17.58 18.37
C THR A 822 -33.94 -16.96 17.01
N THR A 823 -34.42 -17.79 16.09
CA THR A 823 -34.97 -17.36 14.81
C THR A 823 -36.36 -17.95 14.64
N LYS A 824 -37.22 -17.28 13.86
CA LYS A 824 -38.54 -17.79 13.50
C LYS A 824 -38.57 -18.14 12.02
N ASP A 825 -38.92 -19.37 11.68
CA ASP A 825 -39.14 -19.78 10.30
C ASP A 825 -40.41 -19.07 9.77
N PRO A 826 -40.30 -18.25 8.71
CA PRO A 826 -41.40 -17.41 8.26
C PRO A 826 -42.59 -18.19 7.69
N VAL A 827 -42.37 -19.44 7.25
CA VAL A 827 -43.43 -20.27 6.64
C VAL A 827 -44.12 -21.17 7.67
N SER A 828 -43.38 -21.94 8.46
CA SER A 828 -43.95 -22.80 9.50
C SER A 828 -44.31 -22.05 10.79
N GLY A 829 -43.75 -20.85 10.99
CA GLY A 829 -43.91 -20.06 12.21
C GLY A 829 -43.15 -20.61 13.42
N LYS A 830 -42.40 -21.70 13.27
CA LYS A 830 -41.65 -22.35 14.36
C LYS A 830 -40.42 -21.55 14.75
N ILE A 831 -40.05 -21.64 16.03
CA ILE A 831 -38.88 -20.97 16.60
C ILE A 831 -37.78 -21.99 16.76
N PHE A 832 -36.57 -21.64 16.31
CA PHE A 832 -35.36 -22.45 16.45
C PHE A 832 -34.29 -21.66 17.19
N SER A 833 -33.47 -22.35 17.97
CA SER A 833 -32.25 -21.76 18.54
C SER A 833 -31.25 -21.46 17.42
N ALA A 834 -30.70 -20.25 17.42
CA ALA A 834 -29.87 -19.71 16.34
C ALA A 834 -28.42 -19.46 16.76
N THR A 835 -28.18 -19.14 18.03
CA THR A 835 -26.84 -19.09 18.61
C THR A 835 -26.86 -19.60 20.04
N MET A 836 -25.76 -20.19 20.47
CA MET A 836 -25.53 -20.61 21.84
C MET A 836 -24.09 -20.34 22.25
N GLU A 837 -23.86 -20.21 23.55
CA GLU A 837 -22.53 -20.11 24.12
C GLU A 837 -22.47 -20.87 25.44
N SER A 838 -21.27 -21.15 25.92
CA SER A 838 -21.10 -21.93 27.14
C SER A 838 -21.54 -21.15 28.37
N ARG A 839 -22.17 -21.83 29.33
CA ARG A 839 -22.50 -21.21 30.62
C ARG A 839 -21.22 -20.85 31.37
N SER A 840 -21.32 -19.79 32.17
CA SER A 840 -20.22 -19.37 33.07
C SER A 840 -19.63 -20.55 33.83
N GLY A 841 -18.30 -20.65 33.81
CA GLY A 841 -17.54 -21.72 34.47
C GLY A 841 -17.40 -23.02 33.66
N LYS A 842 -18.00 -23.14 32.47
CA LYS A 842 -17.80 -24.28 31.56
C LYS A 842 -16.69 -24.00 30.54
N ALA A 843 -16.24 -25.05 29.85
CA ALA A 843 -15.26 -24.94 28.77
C ALA A 843 -15.80 -23.98 27.68
N PRO A 844 -14.98 -23.08 27.12
CA PRO A 844 -15.45 -22.03 26.20
C PRO A 844 -15.83 -22.63 24.85
N MET A 845 -17.12 -22.88 24.67
CA MET A 845 -17.68 -23.41 23.43
C MET A 845 -18.78 -22.49 22.92
N TYR A 846 -18.78 -22.23 21.62
CA TYR A 846 -19.69 -21.30 20.96
C TYR A 846 -20.32 -21.96 19.74
N GLY A 847 -21.63 -21.79 19.59
CA GLY A 847 -22.38 -22.37 18.50
C GLY A 847 -23.15 -21.31 17.74
N ILE A 848 -23.02 -21.31 16.41
CA ILE A 848 -23.73 -20.40 15.51
C ILE A 848 -24.37 -21.25 14.42
N GLU A 849 -25.69 -21.29 14.40
CA GLU A 849 -26.44 -22.16 13.48
C GLU A 849 -26.38 -21.69 12.02
N TRP A 850 -26.06 -20.43 11.79
CA TRP A 850 -26.02 -19.75 10.50
C TRP A 850 -24.59 -19.39 10.10
N HIS A 851 -24.43 -18.85 8.90
CA HIS A 851 -23.10 -18.63 8.32
C HIS A 851 -22.67 -17.16 8.36
N PRO A 852 -21.86 -16.73 9.36
CA PRO A 852 -21.35 -15.36 9.41
C PRO A 852 -20.31 -15.07 8.31
N GLY A 853 -19.66 -16.11 7.78
CA GLY A 853 -18.53 -15.99 6.84
C GLY A 853 -18.84 -16.28 5.37
N THR A 854 -20.06 -16.69 4.98
CA THR A 854 -20.35 -17.05 3.57
C THR A 854 -20.42 -15.83 2.65
N VAL A 855 -20.89 -14.68 3.15
CA VAL A 855 -21.36 -13.60 2.26
C VAL A 855 -20.25 -12.82 1.54
N PRO A 856 -19.06 -12.55 2.13
CA PRO A 856 -17.98 -11.89 1.39
C PRO A 856 -17.33 -12.81 0.34
N TYR A 857 -17.41 -14.13 0.52
CA TYR A 857 -16.51 -15.08 -0.12
C TYR A 857 -17.21 -16.10 -1.03
N VAL A 858 -18.55 -16.19 -1.01
CA VAL A 858 -19.35 -17.10 -1.85
C VAL A 858 -20.08 -16.32 -2.96
N TRP A 859 -19.81 -16.70 -4.21
CA TRP A 859 -20.28 -15.99 -5.41
C TRP A 859 -20.88 -16.98 -6.43
N ILE A 860 -22.10 -17.45 -6.15
CA ILE A 860 -22.81 -18.43 -6.98
C ILE A 860 -23.89 -17.72 -7.81
N PRO A 861 -23.90 -17.89 -9.16
CA PRO A 861 -25.00 -17.44 -10.00
C PRO A 861 -26.33 -18.09 -9.55
N GLY A 862 -27.35 -17.28 -9.27
CA GLY A 862 -28.68 -17.75 -8.80
C GLY A 862 -28.93 -17.67 -7.28
N TYR A 863 -27.92 -17.31 -6.47
CA TYR A 863 -28.06 -17.02 -5.02
C TYR A 863 -28.13 -15.50 -4.71
N GLU A 864 -28.24 -14.66 -5.74
CA GLU A 864 -28.12 -13.20 -5.67
C GLU A 864 -29.24 -12.51 -4.85
N SER A 865 -30.42 -13.12 -4.76
CA SER A 865 -31.53 -12.59 -3.96
C SER A 865 -31.46 -12.96 -2.47
N ILE A 866 -30.64 -13.95 -2.09
CA ILE A 866 -30.55 -14.53 -0.74
C ILE A 866 -29.33 -13.97 0.01
N LEU A 867 -28.25 -13.65 -0.71
CA LEU A 867 -27.03 -13.03 -0.18
C LEU A 867 -27.00 -11.54 -0.55
N MET A 868 -27.95 -10.74 -0.04
CA MET A 868 -27.94 -9.29 -0.23
C MET A 868 -26.66 -8.67 0.36
N LYS A 869 -25.72 -8.31 -0.52
CA LYS A 869 -24.41 -7.74 -0.19
C LYS A 869 -24.56 -6.29 0.24
N THR A 870 -24.95 -6.11 1.50
CA THR A 870 -25.17 -4.81 2.11
C THR A 870 -24.01 -4.48 3.05
N ARG A 871 -23.71 -3.19 3.24
CA ARG A 871 -22.71 -2.71 4.21
C ARG A 871 -22.93 -3.31 5.61
N GLN A 872 -24.19 -3.48 6.01
CA GLN A 872 -24.61 -4.05 7.28
C GLN A 872 -24.11 -5.49 7.46
N LEU A 873 -24.02 -6.26 6.37
CA LEU A 873 -23.62 -7.64 6.41
C LEU A 873 -22.10 -7.80 6.60
N PHE A 874 -21.32 -6.95 5.95
CA PHE A 874 -19.88 -6.85 6.22
C PHE A 874 -19.62 -6.47 7.69
N GLN A 875 -20.40 -5.55 8.25
CA GLN A 875 -20.30 -5.19 9.67
C GLN A 875 -20.56 -6.38 10.60
N VAL A 876 -21.55 -7.22 10.27
CA VAL A 876 -21.83 -8.47 11.02
C VAL A 876 -20.67 -9.46 10.86
N THR A 877 -20.23 -9.73 9.63
CA THR A 877 -19.12 -10.65 9.36
C THR A 877 -17.84 -10.22 10.08
N SER A 878 -17.46 -8.94 9.99
CA SER A 878 -16.27 -8.41 10.67
C SER A 878 -16.39 -8.49 12.19
N ALA A 879 -17.57 -8.24 12.77
CA ALA A 879 -17.75 -8.31 14.22
C ALA A 879 -17.63 -9.75 14.77
N PHE A 880 -18.22 -10.73 14.08
CA PHE A 880 -18.04 -12.15 14.42
C PHE A 880 -16.61 -12.61 14.19
N GLY A 881 -15.96 -12.13 13.13
CA GLY A 881 -14.55 -12.41 12.86
C GLY A 881 -13.63 -11.89 13.97
N LEU A 882 -13.85 -10.65 14.42
CA LEU A 882 -13.12 -10.06 15.55
C LEU A 882 -13.34 -10.84 16.85
N PHE A 883 -14.58 -11.27 17.12
CA PHE A 883 -14.86 -12.12 18.28
C PHE A 883 -14.09 -13.45 18.22
N PHE A 884 -14.06 -14.11 17.07
CA PHE A 884 -13.32 -15.37 16.90
C PHE A 884 -11.81 -15.16 17.09
N ASN A 885 -11.29 -14.08 16.52
CA ASN A 885 -9.91 -13.67 16.74
C ASN A 885 -9.62 -13.50 18.24
N MET A 886 -10.43 -12.74 18.97
CA MET A 886 -10.25 -12.54 20.42
C MET A 886 -10.26 -13.86 21.21
N LEU A 887 -11.13 -14.81 20.85
CA LEU A 887 -11.17 -16.13 21.50
C LEU A 887 -9.85 -16.89 21.33
N PHE A 888 -9.35 -16.94 20.11
CA PHE A 888 -8.14 -17.70 19.77
C PHE A 888 -6.85 -16.97 20.18
N ILE A 889 -6.82 -15.63 20.20
CA ILE A 889 -5.73 -14.78 20.71
C ILE A 889 -5.45 -15.04 22.19
N SER A 890 -6.48 -15.37 22.97
CA SER A 890 -6.33 -15.61 24.40
C SER A 890 -5.39 -16.80 24.73
N LYS A 891 -4.94 -17.56 23.72
CA LYS A 891 -4.07 -18.74 23.85
C LYS A 891 -3.00 -18.81 22.74
N PRO A 892 -1.70 -18.70 23.05
CA PRO A 892 -0.65 -18.98 22.07
C PRO A 892 -0.65 -20.43 21.63
N ASN A 893 -0.40 -20.63 20.33
CA ASN A 893 -0.04 -21.93 19.77
C ASN A 893 1.30 -22.41 20.38
N ARG A 894 1.53 -23.72 20.32
CA ARG A 894 2.69 -24.37 20.99
C ARG A 894 3.55 -25.17 20.02
N PHE A 895 3.63 -24.77 18.76
CA PHE A 895 4.56 -25.40 17.81
C PHE A 895 6.01 -25.09 18.23
N GLU A 896 6.82 -26.14 18.39
CA GLU A 896 8.22 -26.00 18.84
C GLU A 896 9.15 -25.46 17.74
N HIS A 897 8.76 -25.62 16.47
CA HIS A 897 9.57 -25.26 15.29
C HIS A 897 8.75 -24.62 14.18
N VAL A 898 9.26 -23.56 13.56
CA VAL A 898 8.59 -22.82 12.47
C VAL A 898 8.41 -23.69 11.24
N GLU A 899 9.31 -24.64 10.97
CA GLU A 899 9.18 -25.60 9.87
C GLU A 899 7.99 -26.54 10.08
N SER A 900 7.74 -26.93 11.34
CA SER A 900 6.60 -27.79 11.69
C SER A 900 5.26 -27.06 11.63
N LEU A 901 5.26 -25.76 11.92
CA LEU A 901 4.13 -24.87 11.74
C LEU A 901 3.87 -24.66 10.24
N GLY A 902 4.91 -24.23 9.51
CA GLY A 902 4.87 -23.96 8.08
C GLY A 902 4.38 -25.15 7.27
N ALA A 903 4.71 -26.40 7.65
CA ALA A 903 4.22 -27.61 7.01
C ALA A 903 2.74 -27.96 7.33
N ALA A 904 2.20 -27.45 8.44
CA ALA A 904 0.84 -27.75 8.88
C ALA A 904 -0.21 -26.79 8.31
N LEU A 905 0.19 -25.64 7.77
CA LEU A 905 -0.76 -24.62 7.32
C LEU A 905 -1.53 -25.05 6.06
N VAL A 906 -2.77 -24.55 5.94
CA VAL A 906 -3.69 -24.83 4.83
C VAL A 906 -3.12 -24.49 3.45
N GLN A 907 -2.16 -23.56 3.35
CA GLN A 907 -1.55 -23.16 2.08
C GLN A 907 -0.72 -24.29 1.43
N ASN A 908 -0.36 -25.34 2.20
CA ASN A 908 0.30 -26.54 1.66
C ASN A 908 -0.65 -27.55 1.03
N TYR A 909 -1.96 -27.32 1.10
CA TYR A 909 -2.97 -28.25 0.64
C TYR A 909 -3.48 -27.88 -0.76
N LYS A 910 -3.78 -28.89 -1.58
CA LYS A 910 -4.21 -28.65 -2.96
C LYS A 910 -5.61 -28.05 -2.99
N LYS A 911 -5.73 -26.86 -3.56
CA LYS A 911 -7.01 -26.22 -3.88
C LYS A 911 -7.59 -26.76 -5.19
N THR A 912 -8.89 -27.08 -5.21
CA THR A 912 -9.66 -27.49 -6.39
C THR A 912 -10.94 -26.68 -6.52
N CYS A 913 -11.25 -26.23 -7.73
CA CYS A 913 -12.47 -25.46 -8.03
C CYS A 913 -13.40 -26.22 -8.99
N GLU A 914 -13.34 -27.56 -8.98
CA GLU A 914 -14.29 -28.38 -9.75
C GLU A 914 -15.69 -28.27 -9.14
N PRO A 915 -16.78 -28.39 -9.92
CA PRO A 915 -18.14 -28.22 -9.41
C PRO A 915 -18.52 -29.36 -8.46
N LEU A 916 -18.20 -29.21 -7.19
CA LEU A 916 -18.74 -30.04 -6.12
C LEU A 916 -20.07 -29.43 -5.67
N ALA A 917 -21.17 -30.15 -5.90
CA ALA A 917 -22.51 -29.71 -5.50
C ALA A 917 -22.63 -29.39 -3.99
N LEU A 918 -21.76 -29.98 -3.17
CA LEU A 918 -21.75 -29.85 -1.71
C LEU A 918 -20.86 -28.70 -1.19
N ALA A 919 -20.03 -28.09 -2.04
CA ALA A 919 -19.22 -26.93 -1.69
C ALA A 919 -19.93 -25.60 -1.99
N GLN A 920 -21.22 -25.64 -2.34
CA GLN A 920 -21.99 -24.47 -2.77
C GLN A 920 -21.21 -23.67 -3.84
N GLY A 921 -20.60 -24.34 -4.81
CA GLY A 921 -19.82 -23.68 -5.88
C GLY A 921 -18.51 -23.00 -5.46
N ALA A 922 -18.10 -23.05 -4.18
CA ALA A 922 -16.81 -22.55 -3.73
C ALA A 922 -15.67 -23.54 -4.06
N CYS A 923 -14.46 -23.03 -4.24
CA CYS A 923 -13.27 -23.88 -4.28
C CYS A 923 -13.06 -24.56 -2.93
N THR A 924 -12.38 -25.71 -2.94
CA THR A 924 -12.13 -26.54 -1.76
C THR A 924 -10.65 -26.87 -1.64
N TYR A 925 -10.14 -27.00 -0.42
CA TYR A 925 -8.83 -27.58 -0.13
C TYR A 925 -9.00 -29.08 0.10
N LEU A 926 -8.17 -29.90 -0.55
CA LEU A 926 -8.15 -31.36 -0.35
C LEU A 926 -7.12 -31.72 0.72
N VAL A 927 -7.54 -32.44 1.76
CA VAL A 927 -6.66 -32.92 2.83
C VAL A 927 -6.39 -34.43 2.63
N PRO A 928 -5.15 -34.83 2.30
CA PRO A 928 -4.81 -36.23 2.14
C PRO A 928 -4.70 -36.94 3.50
N TYR A 929 -4.87 -38.26 3.51
CA TYR A 929 -4.71 -39.10 4.69
C TYR A 929 -3.32 -38.99 5.34
N PRO A 930 -3.22 -38.98 6.68
CA PRO A 930 -1.95 -39.03 7.40
C PRO A 930 -1.08 -40.20 6.94
N GLY A 931 0.18 -39.93 6.56
CA GLY A 931 1.13 -40.94 6.05
C GLY A 931 1.26 -41.02 4.53
N GLN A 932 0.42 -40.31 3.76
CA GLN A 932 0.67 -40.05 2.34
C GLN A 932 1.39 -38.71 2.20
N SER A 933 2.72 -38.71 2.05
CA SER A 933 3.44 -37.47 1.74
C SER A 933 2.88 -36.86 0.44
N GLY A 934 2.49 -35.58 0.48
CA GLY A 934 1.93 -34.85 -0.67
C GLY A 934 2.84 -34.88 -1.91
N ILE A 935 4.12 -35.21 -1.72
CA ILE A 935 5.14 -35.34 -2.78
C ILE A 935 5.12 -36.74 -3.45
N GLN A 936 4.77 -37.83 -2.75
CA GLN A 936 4.86 -39.19 -3.31
C GLN A 936 3.67 -39.64 -4.16
N ALA A 937 2.49 -39.02 -4.02
CA ALA A 937 1.36 -39.29 -4.93
C ALA A 937 1.68 -38.87 -6.39
N HIS A 938 2.68 -38.01 -6.57
CA HIS A 938 2.99 -37.41 -7.87
C HIS A 938 3.80 -38.31 -8.82
N ARG A 939 4.49 -39.35 -8.33
CA ARG A 939 5.16 -40.32 -9.23
C ARG A 939 4.24 -41.44 -9.74
N LYS A 940 3.04 -41.62 -9.16
CA LYS A 940 2.09 -42.65 -9.62
C LYS A 940 0.94 -42.12 -10.49
N ARG A 941 0.66 -40.81 -10.52
CA ARG A 941 -0.46 -40.25 -11.33
C ARG A 941 -0.11 -39.97 -12.80
N THR A 942 1.17 -39.86 -13.18
CA THR A 942 1.58 -39.78 -14.59
C THR A 942 1.23 -41.05 -15.38
N THR A 943 1.12 -42.21 -14.73
CA THR A 943 0.75 -43.47 -15.40
C THR A 943 -0.75 -43.67 -15.60
N PHE A 944 -1.62 -42.88 -14.93
CA PHE A 944 -3.08 -42.99 -15.11
C PHE A 944 -3.57 -42.21 -16.34
N ARG A 945 -2.95 -41.06 -16.64
CA ARG A 945 -3.24 -40.27 -17.86
C ARG A 945 -2.86 -41.04 -19.13
N GLU A 946 -1.79 -41.84 -19.08
CA GLU A 946 -1.39 -42.74 -20.17
C GLU A 946 -2.34 -43.94 -20.33
N ARG A 947 -2.93 -44.47 -19.24
CA ARG A 947 -3.93 -45.54 -19.31
C ARG A 947 -5.28 -45.06 -19.84
N ALA A 948 -5.75 -43.89 -19.40
CA ALA A 948 -7.01 -43.31 -19.88
C ALA A 948 -6.98 -42.98 -21.39
N THR A 949 -5.82 -42.52 -21.88
CA THR A 949 -5.64 -42.23 -23.31
C THR A 949 -5.59 -43.51 -24.16
N LYS A 950 -5.15 -44.64 -23.59
CA LYS A 950 -5.16 -45.95 -24.25
C LYS A 950 -6.56 -46.56 -24.32
N THR A 951 -7.36 -46.46 -23.26
CA THR A 951 -8.74 -46.97 -23.24
C THR A 951 -9.67 -46.22 -24.19
N ILE A 952 -9.49 -44.89 -24.35
CA ILE A 952 -10.28 -44.11 -25.31
C ILE A 952 -9.90 -44.47 -26.76
N ARG A 953 -8.63 -44.74 -27.04
CA ARG A 953 -8.16 -45.08 -28.39
C ARG A 953 -8.63 -46.48 -28.84
N ASP A 954 -8.75 -47.44 -27.93
CA ASP A 954 -9.27 -48.79 -28.21
C ASP A 954 -10.82 -48.83 -28.35
N LEU A 955 -11.53 -47.85 -27.76
CA LEU A 955 -12.98 -47.70 -27.90
C LEU A 955 -13.40 -47.13 -29.26
N PHE A 956 -12.58 -46.26 -29.87
CA PHE A 956 -12.84 -45.70 -31.20
C PHE A 956 -12.45 -46.64 -32.36
N SER A 957 -11.71 -47.72 -32.13
CA SER A 957 -11.36 -48.69 -33.18
C SER A 957 -12.35 -49.86 -33.31
N ARG A 958 -13.45 -49.88 -32.54
CA ARG A 958 -14.47 -50.93 -32.55
C ARG A 958 -15.90 -50.43 -32.85
N HIS A 959 -16.06 -49.20 -33.32
CA HIS A 959 -17.32 -48.67 -33.83
C HIS A 959 -17.14 -48.11 -35.23
#